data_AF-A0A800LUZ1-F1
#
_entry.id   AF-A0A800LUZ1-F1
#
_cell.length_a   1.000
_cell.length_b   1.000
_cell.length_c   1.000
_cell.angle_alpha   90.00
_cell.angle_beta   90.00
_cell.angle_gamma   90.00
#
_symmetry.space_group_name_H-M   'P 1'
#
loop_
_entity.id
_entity.type
_entity.pdbx_description
1 polymer ?
#
loop_
_entity_poly.entity_id
_entity_poly.type
_entity_poly.pdbx_seq_one_letter_code
_entity_poly.pdbx_strand_id
1 'polypeptide(L)'
;MYRFNPQFEIVRGFTLSTCHFHDIARFPESGDHVAIVTQRVEAGTEVIDTAGHSFVLSHTLLEGHRFAVRTIHKGDAVQSWGLPFGVAIEDISPGDYICNVEILEALRLRNLDFALPETPNFEDRMIPYQLDETAFTPGEQITITDTPLTFMGYPRGSSRGVGTRNYIILLSTTSQTAGFVKRLETHLMGRADQYKHIDGIVAVAHTEGGGLDEPNNRELLLRTLAGFMVHSNAGAVLAVDYGTETITNEILRAYMMAHGYPLSDVMHHFMTLEDAFDKELNRATQCIEGWLEPVNGSLHEVTSAEHLNIVLQCGGSDAFSGISGNPLAAWVVREIIRSGGSANLAETDELIGAESYVLKNVRDIDTARTFLQMIERFKERTAWHGQTVDANPSGGNKFRGIYNIVLKSIGAARKRHPEVRLDYAIEYGERMQKPGYYFMDSPGNDLESIAGQVAAGGNLIFFITGNGSITNFPFAPTIKLVTTSPRYELLSSDMDVNAGAYLDGMSMDNLGQHTLDLTLRVASGERTCGERAGHTQISIWRNWQQADAGQLQSLLKKTPLEGLPIPLIADGRPHPSADFTLRVYESGAQDTIDRVGLILPTSLCSGQIARMAARRLNEKGIGQACGLSRFVSLTHTEGCGVSGGPSEDLYARTMTGYLTHPMTTAALLLEHGCERTHNDFYRQQLKQRGVDMDRFGWASVQLDGGIDKVLHRIESFFVDTLAVLDPPTMYHRGLERLRLALPMVGPVSDDLAASLIRLIRMVVTHGGTIVIPDQAALLSHSVFQHQLVGKKPIRPTLEYGQCAVPGFHVMETQTTHWVETLVGLGATGVEVMLASVTGHPVAGHPMIPVLQISTYDLPLAYHNDVDLILPHDSVGWTDQLLNLICQTAFQTYTPKTIDQGNLDFQITRGFLGVSM
;
A
#
# COMPACT_ATOMS: atom_id res chain seq x y z
N MET A 1 14.17 8.36 23.11
CA MET A 1 14.99 9.59 22.98
C MET A 1 16.38 9.22 22.46
N TYR A 2 16.59 9.23 21.13
CA TYR A 2 17.87 8.78 20.53
C TYR A 2 18.94 9.85 20.68
N ARG A 3 19.91 9.62 21.57
CA ARG A 3 21.16 10.37 21.63
C ARG A 3 22.08 9.85 20.51
N PHE A 4 22.36 10.70 19.53
CA PHE A 4 23.48 10.52 18.62
C PHE A 4 24.77 10.31 19.43
N ASN A 5 25.54 9.29 19.05
CA ASN A 5 26.86 8.99 19.62
C ASN A 5 27.86 10.09 19.18
N PRO A 6 28.42 10.90 20.10
CA PRO A 6 29.29 12.01 19.74
C PRO A 6 30.75 11.55 19.77
N GLN A 7 31.24 11.01 18.67
CA GLN A 7 32.68 10.89 18.43
C GLN A 7 33.02 11.25 16.99
N PHE A 8 32.75 12.51 16.64
CA PHE A 8 33.58 13.26 15.71
C PHE A 8 33.93 14.56 16.43
N GLU A 9 35.16 14.64 16.92
CA GLU A 9 35.69 15.83 17.56
C GLU A 9 35.65 17.00 16.56
N ILE A 10 34.95 18.03 17.00
CA ILE A 10 34.83 19.34 16.38
C ILE A 10 36.21 20.00 16.41
N VAL A 11 36.86 20.12 15.26
CA VAL A 11 37.85 21.19 15.05
C VAL A 11 37.07 22.42 14.60
N ARG A 12 36.75 23.29 15.56
CA ARG A 12 36.24 24.65 15.31
C ARG A 12 37.35 25.49 14.68
N GLY A 13 37.19 25.79 13.41
CA GLY A 13 37.77 26.95 12.74
C GLY A 13 36.77 27.40 11.66
N PHE A 14 36.17 28.58 11.80
CA PHE A 14 35.41 29.21 10.74
C PHE A 14 36.39 29.65 9.65
N THR A 15 36.74 28.74 8.74
CA THR A 15 37.24 29.09 7.41
C THR A 15 36.04 29.08 6.49
N LEU A 16 35.73 30.22 5.88
CA LEU A 16 34.95 30.28 4.65
C LEU A 16 35.58 29.26 3.69
N SER A 17 34.94 28.11 3.51
CA SER A 17 35.44 27.09 2.60
C SER A 17 35.03 27.50 1.20
N THR A 18 36.00 27.96 0.40
CA THR A 18 35.79 28.10 -1.05
C THR A 18 35.68 26.70 -1.64
N CYS A 19 34.63 26.45 -2.42
CA CYS A 19 34.39 25.19 -3.11
C CYS A 19 34.12 25.42 -4.59
N HIS A 20 34.40 24.43 -5.44
CA HIS A 20 33.99 24.49 -6.83
C HIS A 20 32.56 23.95 -6.95
N PHE A 21 31.78 24.53 -7.88
CA PHE A 21 30.39 24.15 -8.11
C PHE A 21 30.17 22.64 -8.22
N HIS A 22 31.01 21.94 -8.98
CA HIS A 22 30.90 20.49 -9.20
C HIS A 22 31.27 19.65 -7.97
N ASP A 23 31.82 20.22 -6.91
CA ASP A 23 32.08 19.49 -5.67
C ASP A 23 30.82 19.40 -4.81
N ILE A 24 29.87 20.33 -4.98
CA ILE A 24 28.73 20.49 -4.07
C ILE A 24 27.37 20.47 -4.77
N ALA A 25 27.30 20.62 -6.09
CA ALA A 25 26.04 20.82 -6.80
C ALA A 25 26.03 20.26 -8.23
N ARG A 26 24.82 20.02 -8.75
CA ARG A 26 24.57 19.56 -10.12
C ARG A 26 23.52 20.43 -10.80
N PHE A 27 23.71 20.65 -12.10
CA PHE A 27 22.69 21.21 -12.99
C PHE A 27 21.78 20.09 -13.50
N PRO A 28 20.46 20.26 -13.44
CA PRO A 28 19.53 19.36 -14.12
C PRO A 28 19.63 19.45 -15.66
N GLU A 29 19.67 20.67 -16.22
CA GLU A 29 20.09 20.94 -17.61
C GLU A 29 21.01 22.17 -17.70
N SER A 30 21.81 22.23 -18.77
CA SER A 30 22.63 23.40 -19.08
C SER A 30 21.74 24.61 -19.33
N GLY A 31 21.87 25.65 -18.50
CA GLY A 31 21.07 26.87 -18.63
C GLY A 31 19.94 27.00 -17.61
N ASP A 32 19.80 26.10 -16.63
CA ASP A 32 18.85 26.30 -15.53
C ASP A 32 19.17 27.54 -14.69
N HIS A 33 18.15 28.09 -14.01
CA HIS A 33 18.30 29.20 -13.06
C HIS A 33 18.84 28.74 -11.70
N VAL A 34 18.61 27.47 -11.37
CA VAL A 34 18.84 26.90 -10.05
C VAL A 34 19.65 25.61 -10.17
N ALA A 35 20.49 25.35 -9.17
CA ALA A 35 21.25 24.11 -9.06
C ALA A 35 20.83 23.33 -7.81
N ILE A 36 21.04 22.02 -7.83
CA ILE A 36 20.71 21.12 -6.72
C ILE A 36 21.99 20.78 -5.97
N VAL A 37 22.03 20.97 -4.65
CA VAL A 37 23.18 20.55 -3.84
C VAL A 37 23.19 19.04 -3.63
N THR A 38 24.36 18.40 -3.75
CA THR A 38 24.56 16.94 -3.58
C THR A 38 24.89 16.54 -2.15
N GLN A 39 25.00 17.50 -1.25
CA GLN A 39 25.32 17.31 0.16
C GLN A 39 24.83 18.50 0.97
N ARG A 40 24.89 18.41 2.32
CA ARG A 40 24.69 19.59 3.17
C ARG A 40 25.82 20.59 2.93
N VAL A 41 25.48 21.84 2.70
CA VAL A 41 26.45 22.93 2.49
C VAL A 41 26.11 24.07 3.45
N GLU A 42 27.09 24.55 4.19
CA GLU A 42 26.87 25.56 5.25
C GLU A 42 26.70 26.97 4.69
N ALA A 43 25.89 27.78 5.37
CA ALA A 43 25.76 29.21 5.09
C ALA A 43 27.14 29.91 5.09
N GLY A 44 27.33 30.85 4.17
CA GLY A 44 28.59 31.57 4.02
C GLY A 44 29.65 30.85 3.18
N THR A 45 29.39 29.62 2.70
CA THR A 45 30.27 28.93 1.75
C THR A 45 30.40 29.75 0.46
N GLU A 46 31.64 30.00 0.02
CA GLU A 46 31.93 30.63 -1.26
C GLU A 46 31.97 29.56 -2.36
N VAL A 47 31.19 29.76 -3.42
CA VAL A 47 31.08 28.82 -4.54
C VAL A 47 31.66 29.48 -5.78
N ILE A 48 32.62 28.80 -6.41
CA ILE A 48 33.16 29.19 -7.71
C ILE A 48 32.41 28.43 -8.81
N ASP A 49 31.72 29.15 -9.70
CA ASP A 49 30.97 28.60 -10.82
C ASP A 49 31.88 28.07 -11.95
N THR A 50 31.27 27.45 -12.97
CA THR A 50 32.00 26.91 -14.12
C THR A 50 32.65 27.96 -15.01
N ALA A 51 32.27 29.22 -14.88
CA ALA A 51 32.83 30.38 -15.60
C ALA A 51 33.88 31.14 -14.78
N GLY A 52 34.13 30.73 -13.53
CA GLY A 52 35.08 31.37 -12.60
C GLY A 52 34.50 32.53 -11.79
N HIS A 53 33.19 32.77 -11.82
CA HIS A 53 32.56 33.75 -10.92
C HIS A 53 32.34 33.15 -9.53
N SER A 54 32.47 33.98 -8.50
CA SER A 54 32.24 33.59 -7.11
C SER A 54 30.97 34.22 -6.54
N PHE A 55 30.17 33.45 -5.82
CA PHE A 55 29.06 33.93 -5.00
C PHE A 55 29.03 33.17 -3.67
N VAL A 56 28.25 33.67 -2.70
CA VAL A 56 28.18 33.12 -1.35
C VAL A 56 26.79 32.58 -1.09
N LEU A 57 26.70 31.38 -0.49
CA LEU A 57 25.41 30.80 -0.11
C LEU A 57 24.80 31.56 1.07
N SER A 58 23.56 32.05 0.91
CA SER A 58 22.91 32.88 1.93
C SER A 58 22.48 32.09 3.17
N HIS A 59 22.25 30.78 3.02
CA HIS A 59 21.77 29.88 4.08
C HIS A 59 22.42 28.50 3.95
N THR A 60 22.34 27.71 5.02
CA THR A 60 22.70 26.29 4.97
C THR A 60 21.66 25.55 4.12
N LEU A 61 22.13 24.80 3.13
CA LEU A 61 21.29 23.97 2.25
C LEU A 61 21.44 22.50 2.63
N LEU A 62 20.33 21.77 2.65
CA LEU A 62 20.31 20.32 2.78
C LEU A 62 20.51 19.66 1.40
N GLU A 63 21.06 18.44 1.38
CA GLU A 63 21.13 17.61 0.18
C GLU A 63 19.78 17.60 -0.57
N GLY A 64 19.82 17.80 -1.89
CA GLY A 64 18.65 17.87 -2.76
C GLY A 64 17.99 19.25 -2.84
N HIS A 65 18.35 20.21 -1.98
CA HIS A 65 17.78 21.56 -2.04
C HIS A 65 18.47 22.44 -3.09
N ARG A 66 17.82 23.56 -3.41
CA ARG A 66 18.20 24.41 -4.55
C ARG A 66 18.66 25.79 -4.14
N PHE A 67 19.66 26.31 -4.85
CA PHE A 67 20.06 27.70 -4.79
C PHE A 67 20.11 28.32 -6.20
N ALA A 68 19.94 29.62 -6.30
CA ALA A 68 20.07 30.36 -7.55
C ALA A 68 21.54 30.40 -8.00
N VAL A 69 21.80 30.15 -9.28
CA VAL A 69 23.16 30.28 -9.87
C VAL A 69 23.31 31.57 -10.68
N ARG A 70 22.21 32.27 -10.93
CA ARG A 70 22.15 33.56 -11.63
C ARG A 70 21.00 34.38 -11.06
N THR A 71 21.01 35.69 -11.32
CA THR A 71 19.91 36.57 -10.91
C THR A 71 18.60 36.14 -11.57
N ILE A 72 17.51 36.11 -10.79
CA ILE A 72 16.14 35.88 -11.25
C ILE A 72 15.32 37.09 -10.81
N HIS A 73 14.72 37.82 -11.73
CA HIS A 73 13.96 39.02 -11.36
C HIS A 73 12.56 38.68 -10.88
N LYS A 74 11.99 39.53 -10.03
CA LYS A 74 10.60 39.43 -9.62
C LYS A 74 9.68 39.32 -10.83
N GLY A 75 8.82 38.31 -10.82
CA GLY A 75 7.87 38.00 -11.90
C GLY A 75 8.42 37.05 -12.96
N ASP A 76 9.73 36.79 -12.97
CA ASP A 76 10.32 35.79 -13.86
C ASP A 76 10.05 34.36 -13.38
N ALA A 77 10.06 33.43 -14.33
CA ALA A 77 9.94 32.01 -14.03
C ALA A 77 11.21 31.45 -13.38
N VAL A 78 11.04 30.71 -12.30
CA VAL A 78 12.09 29.87 -11.73
C VAL A 78 12.12 28.56 -12.52
N GLN A 79 13.27 28.20 -13.09
CA GLN A 79 13.36 27.10 -14.06
C GLN A 79 14.31 26.00 -13.62
N SER A 80 13.90 24.76 -13.92
CA SER A 80 14.68 23.53 -13.74
C SER A 80 14.37 22.58 -14.91
N TRP A 81 15.39 21.88 -15.43
CA TRP A 81 15.31 21.13 -16.69
C TRP A 81 14.75 21.97 -17.86
N GLY A 82 15.08 23.26 -17.90
CA GLY A 82 14.60 24.22 -18.89
C GLY A 82 13.10 24.55 -18.80
N LEU A 83 12.39 24.06 -17.77
CA LEU A 83 10.95 24.22 -17.61
C LEU A 83 10.62 25.03 -16.35
N PRO A 84 9.59 25.90 -16.40
CA PRO A 84 9.18 26.69 -15.24
C PRO A 84 8.51 25.80 -14.18
N PHE A 85 8.88 25.99 -12.92
CA PHE A 85 8.20 25.33 -11.79
C PHE A 85 7.60 26.31 -10.77
N GLY A 86 7.81 27.61 -10.95
CA GLY A 86 7.27 28.65 -10.08
C GLY A 86 7.63 30.03 -10.61
N VAL A 87 7.20 31.07 -9.89
CA VAL A 87 7.47 32.47 -10.23
C VAL A 87 8.13 33.17 -9.06
N ALA A 88 9.20 33.92 -9.32
CA ALA A 88 9.88 34.70 -8.31
C ALA A 88 8.98 35.85 -7.81
N ILE A 89 8.80 35.98 -6.49
CA ILE A 89 7.97 37.04 -5.88
C ILE A 89 8.78 38.27 -5.44
N GLU A 90 10.10 38.13 -5.50
CA GLU A 90 11.13 39.14 -5.28
C GLU A 90 12.34 38.86 -6.19
N ASP A 91 13.31 39.78 -6.24
CA ASP A 91 14.55 39.54 -6.96
C ASP A 91 15.41 38.52 -6.17
N ILE A 92 15.88 37.47 -6.84
CA ILE A 92 16.69 36.39 -6.26
C ILE A 92 18.11 36.50 -6.80
N SER A 93 19.10 36.59 -5.91
CA SER A 93 20.52 36.73 -6.26
C SER A 93 21.23 35.37 -6.35
N PRO A 94 22.34 35.24 -7.09
CA PRO A 94 23.17 34.04 -7.06
C PRO A 94 23.59 33.69 -5.62
N GLY A 95 23.44 32.43 -5.24
CA GLY A 95 23.69 31.92 -3.89
C GLY A 95 22.46 31.92 -2.97
N ASP A 96 21.35 32.53 -3.38
CA ASP A 96 20.12 32.52 -2.58
C ASP A 96 19.46 31.14 -2.56
N TYR A 97 19.05 30.72 -1.37
CA TYR A 97 18.27 29.51 -1.18
C TYR A 97 16.86 29.70 -1.76
N ILE A 98 16.51 28.89 -2.76
CA ILE A 98 15.17 28.85 -3.36
C ILE A 98 14.19 28.18 -2.38
N CYS A 99 13.10 28.85 -2.04
CA CYS A 99 12.07 28.31 -1.14
C CYS A 99 10.67 28.92 -1.38
N ASN A 100 9.65 28.06 -1.35
CA ASN A 100 8.23 28.43 -1.31
C ASN A 100 7.68 28.24 0.12
N VAL A 101 6.41 28.59 0.33
CA VAL A 101 5.72 28.43 1.62
C VAL A 101 5.77 26.99 2.10
N GLU A 102 5.45 26.03 1.23
CA GLU A 102 5.28 24.63 1.60
C GLU A 102 6.60 23.98 2.05
N ILE A 103 7.72 24.31 1.42
CA ILE A 103 9.04 23.82 1.84
C ILE A 103 9.41 24.37 3.20
N LEU A 104 9.19 25.68 3.44
CA LEU A 104 9.47 26.27 4.73
C LEU A 104 8.62 25.64 5.84
N GLU A 105 7.33 25.39 5.60
CA GLU A 105 6.46 24.69 6.55
C GLU A 105 6.94 23.26 6.81
N ALA A 106 7.23 22.48 5.77
CA ALA A 106 7.70 21.10 5.90
C ALA A 106 9.02 21.01 6.69
N LEU A 107 9.94 21.94 6.48
CA LEU A 107 11.23 22.00 7.18
C LEU A 107 11.10 22.51 8.62
N ARG A 108 10.21 23.48 8.90
CA ARG A 108 9.98 24.03 10.25
C ARG A 108 9.40 23.03 11.24
N LEU A 109 8.73 21.98 10.75
CA LEU A 109 8.26 20.87 11.57
C LEU A 109 9.40 19.94 12.03
N ARG A 110 10.61 20.11 11.50
CA ARG A 110 11.80 19.31 11.83
C ARG A 110 12.69 20.06 12.83
N ASN A 111 13.42 19.30 13.62
CA ASN A 111 14.43 19.85 14.54
C ASN A 111 15.75 20.07 13.79
N LEU A 112 15.90 21.24 13.16
CA LEU A 112 17.10 21.64 12.41
C LEU A 112 18.05 22.47 13.29
N ASP A 113 19.36 22.29 13.09
CA ASP A 113 20.43 22.97 13.83
C ASP A 113 20.91 24.27 13.17
N PHE A 114 20.25 24.71 12.11
CA PHE A 114 20.57 25.91 11.32
C PHE A 114 19.32 26.74 11.02
N ALA A 115 19.53 28.01 10.64
CA ALA A 115 18.45 28.93 10.29
C ALA A 115 17.93 28.68 8.86
N LEU A 116 16.60 28.71 8.72
CA LEU A 116 15.92 28.73 7.42
C LEU A 116 15.59 30.17 7.02
N PRO A 117 15.36 30.44 5.72
CA PRO A 117 14.77 31.70 5.28
C PRO A 117 13.46 32.03 6.04
N GLU A 118 13.27 33.30 6.39
CA GLU A 118 12.08 33.75 7.12
C GLU A 118 10.84 33.77 6.21
N THR A 119 11.01 34.19 4.96
CA THR A 119 9.97 34.33 3.95
C THR A 119 10.30 33.51 2.69
N PRO A 120 9.29 33.04 1.94
CA PRO A 120 9.51 32.44 0.63
C PRO A 120 10.00 33.50 -0.37
N ASN A 121 10.74 33.07 -1.39
CA ASN A 121 11.20 33.94 -2.49
C ASN A 121 10.60 33.57 -3.86
N PHE A 122 9.86 32.47 -3.95
CA PHE A 122 9.03 32.13 -5.10
C PHE A 122 7.68 31.54 -4.67
N GLU A 123 6.70 31.61 -5.57
CA GLU A 123 5.39 30.98 -5.41
C GLU A 123 5.15 29.89 -6.46
N ASP A 124 4.39 28.86 -6.06
CA ASP A 124 4.01 27.79 -6.97
C ASP A 124 2.96 28.31 -7.97
N ARG A 125 3.28 28.19 -9.25
CA ARG A 125 2.38 28.60 -10.32
C ARG A 125 2.47 27.63 -11.49
N MET A 126 1.51 26.72 -11.55
CA MET A 126 1.34 25.85 -12.70
C MET A 126 0.68 26.63 -13.85
N ILE A 127 1.34 26.66 -15.00
CA ILE A 127 0.77 27.23 -16.23
C ILE A 127 0.09 26.07 -16.98
N PRO A 128 -1.25 26.10 -17.19
CA PRO A 128 -1.93 25.04 -17.92
C PRO A 128 -1.34 24.90 -19.33
N TYR A 129 -0.99 23.66 -19.70
CA TYR A 129 -0.52 23.37 -21.04
C TYR A 129 -1.67 23.51 -22.04
N GLN A 130 -1.42 24.20 -23.16
CA GLN A 130 -2.36 24.31 -24.27
C GLN A 130 -1.71 23.70 -25.51
N LEU A 131 -2.34 22.64 -26.04
CA LEU A 131 -1.92 22.01 -27.28
C LEU A 131 -2.28 22.93 -28.46
N ASP A 132 -1.27 23.47 -29.15
CA ASP A 132 -1.47 24.13 -30.44
C ASP A 132 -1.57 23.06 -31.55
N GLU A 133 -2.80 22.64 -31.82
CA GLU A 133 -3.09 21.66 -32.86
C GLU A 133 -2.68 22.14 -34.27
N THR A 134 -2.60 23.45 -34.49
CA THR A 134 -2.26 24.02 -35.81
C THR A 134 -0.76 23.98 -36.08
N ALA A 135 0.06 24.00 -35.02
CA ALA A 135 1.51 23.86 -35.07
C ALA A 135 1.99 22.43 -34.77
N PHE A 136 1.08 21.48 -34.56
CA PHE A 136 1.42 20.11 -34.19
C PHE A 136 2.17 19.38 -35.31
N THR A 137 3.28 18.75 -34.96
CA THR A 137 4.05 17.89 -35.86
C THR A 137 4.18 16.49 -35.26
N PRO A 138 3.78 15.42 -35.97
CA PRO A 138 4.01 14.05 -35.55
C PRO A 138 5.48 13.79 -35.24
N GLY A 139 5.73 13.15 -34.10
CA GLY A 139 7.05 12.73 -33.67
C GLY A 139 7.60 11.56 -34.50
N GLU A 140 8.92 11.49 -34.61
CA GLU A 140 9.63 10.35 -35.22
C GLU A 140 10.07 9.37 -34.12
N GLN A 141 9.83 8.08 -34.35
CA GLN A 141 10.33 7.03 -33.47
C GLN A 141 11.77 6.66 -33.84
N ILE A 142 12.55 6.29 -32.83
CA ILE A 142 13.93 5.81 -33.04
C ILE A 142 13.96 4.58 -33.97
N THR A 143 15.00 4.51 -34.79
CA THR A 143 15.18 3.40 -35.74
C THR A 143 15.51 2.11 -35.00
N ILE A 144 14.81 1.03 -35.37
CA ILE A 144 15.09 -0.34 -34.92
C ILE A 144 16.49 -0.75 -35.42
N THR A 145 17.30 -1.37 -34.56
CA THR A 145 18.62 -1.87 -34.91
C THR A 145 18.55 -3.16 -35.74
N ASP A 146 19.49 -3.35 -36.67
CA ASP A 146 19.64 -4.59 -37.43
C ASP A 146 20.20 -5.75 -36.59
N THR A 147 20.69 -5.45 -35.37
CA THR A 147 21.29 -6.41 -34.42
C THR A 147 20.52 -6.38 -33.10
N PRO A 148 19.35 -7.03 -33.01
CA PRO A 148 18.53 -6.98 -31.81
C PRO A 148 19.22 -7.71 -30.66
N LEU A 149 19.04 -7.18 -29.45
CA LEU A 149 19.49 -7.82 -28.21
C LEU A 149 18.72 -9.13 -27.99
N THR A 150 19.29 -10.03 -27.19
CA THR A 150 18.67 -11.33 -26.88
C THR A 150 18.73 -11.66 -25.39
N PHE A 151 17.78 -12.46 -24.91
CA PHE A 151 17.73 -13.02 -23.56
C PHE A 151 17.22 -14.47 -23.59
N MET A 152 17.35 -15.20 -22.48
CA MET A 152 16.73 -16.52 -22.32
C MET A 152 15.30 -16.37 -21.81
N GLY A 153 14.30 -16.72 -22.59
CA GLY A 153 12.89 -16.55 -22.22
C GLY A 153 12.08 -17.84 -22.32
N TYR A 154 10.87 -17.82 -21.77
CA TYR A 154 9.87 -18.89 -21.89
C TYR A 154 8.85 -18.55 -22.99
N PRO A 155 8.92 -19.18 -24.18
CA PRO A 155 7.97 -18.89 -25.26
C PRO A 155 6.53 -19.29 -24.85
N ARG A 156 5.56 -18.38 -25.02
CA ARG A 156 4.13 -18.60 -24.71
C ARG A 156 3.23 -18.53 -25.95
N GLY A 157 3.83 -18.57 -27.14
CA GLY A 157 3.13 -18.35 -28.41
C GLY A 157 2.94 -16.86 -28.75
N SER A 158 2.59 -16.57 -30.01
CA SER A 158 2.54 -15.21 -30.54
C SER A 158 1.51 -14.30 -29.87
N SER A 159 0.48 -14.87 -29.26
CA SER A 159 -0.62 -14.16 -28.60
C SER A 159 -0.26 -13.64 -27.20
N ARG A 160 0.68 -14.32 -26.51
CA ARG A 160 1.11 -14.03 -25.14
C ARG A 160 2.54 -13.51 -25.07
N GLY A 161 3.37 -13.77 -26.09
CA GLY A 161 4.76 -13.35 -26.13
C GLY A 161 5.68 -14.32 -25.37
N VAL A 162 6.63 -13.77 -24.63
CA VAL A 162 7.72 -14.53 -23.99
C VAL A 162 7.82 -14.09 -22.53
N GLY A 163 7.84 -15.07 -21.62
CA GLY A 163 8.02 -14.84 -20.19
C GLY A 163 9.49 -14.69 -19.83
N THR A 164 9.81 -13.78 -18.91
CA THR A 164 11.10 -13.72 -18.20
C THR A 164 11.13 -14.68 -17.00
N ARG A 165 9.96 -15.19 -16.61
CA ARG A 165 9.74 -16.13 -15.51
C ARG A 165 8.68 -17.18 -15.88
N ASN A 166 8.58 -18.23 -15.08
CA ASN A 166 7.62 -19.31 -15.19
C ASN A 166 6.99 -19.61 -13.82
N TYR A 167 6.00 -18.82 -13.44
CA TYR A 167 5.26 -18.95 -12.19
C TYR A 167 3.95 -19.70 -12.36
N ILE A 168 3.54 -20.43 -11.32
CA ILE A 168 2.15 -20.86 -11.15
C ILE A 168 1.45 -19.83 -10.27
N ILE A 169 0.40 -19.20 -10.78
CA ILE A 169 -0.28 -18.09 -10.10
C ILE A 169 -1.57 -18.59 -9.44
N LEU A 170 -1.74 -18.29 -8.15
CA LEU A 170 -2.96 -18.51 -7.39
C LEU A 170 -3.70 -17.17 -7.26
N LEU A 171 -4.69 -16.94 -8.12
CA LEU A 171 -5.38 -15.67 -8.28
C LEU A 171 -6.70 -15.65 -7.51
N SER A 172 -6.84 -14.71 -6.57
CA SER A 172 -8.15 -14.36 -6.02
C SER A 172 -8.90 -13.47 -7.02
N THR A 173 -10.19 -13.73 -7.28
CA THR A 173 -11.01 -12.81 -8.09
C THR A 173 -11.48 -11.58 -7.31
N THR A 174 -11.58 -11.71 -5.98
CA THR A 174 -11.91 -10.63 -5.05
C THR A 174 -11.13 -10.79 -3.75
N SER A 175 -11.17 -9.77 -2.89
CA SER A 175 -10.59 -9.85 -1.54
C SER A 175 -11.21 -10.95 -0.67
N GLN A 176 -12.40 -11.47 -0.99
CA GLN A 176 -13.03 -12.53 -0.20
C GLN A 176 -12.30 -13.88 -0.32
N THR A 177 -11.60 -14.13 -1.43
CA THR A 177 -10.78 -15.35 -1.64
C THR A 177 -9.29 -15.12 -1.41
N ALA A 178 -8.88 -13.91 -0.99
CA ALA A 178 -7.49 -13.57 -0.67
C ALA A 178 -6.91 -14.46 0.44
N GLY A 179 -7.68 -14.72 1.50
CA GLY A 179 -7.28 -15.62 2.59
C GLY A 179 -7.04 -17.05 2.13
N PHE A 180 -7.91 -17.57 1.25
CA PHE A 180 -7.81 -18.91 0.69
C PHE A 180 -6.54 -19.09 -0.16
N VAL A 181 -6.25 -18.18 -1.10
CA VAL A 181 -5.07 -18.31 -1.96
C VAL A 181 -3.75 -18.13 -1.20
N LYS A 182 -3.71 -17.25 -0.17
CA LYS A 182 -2.55 -17.12 0.74
C LYS A 182 -2.32 -18.41 1.54
N ARG A 183 -3.39 -19.06 1.99
CA ARG A 183 -3.32 -20.35 2.69
C ARG A 183 -2.85 -21.47 1.77
N LEU A 184 -3.32 -21.49 0.53
CA LEU A 184 -2.90 -22.45 -0.50
C LEU A 184 -1.41 -22.29 -0.87
N GLU A 185 -0.92 -21.06 -1.06
CA GLU A 185 0.50 -20.78 -1.25
C GLU A 185 1.34 -21.33 -0.09
N THR A 186 0.91 -21.06 1.15
CA THR A 186 1.59 -21.58 2.35
C THR A 186 1.58 -23.13 2.39
N HIS A 187 0.47 -23.76 2.00
CA HIS A 187 0.34 -25.23 1.94
C HIS A 187 1.24 -25.86 0.87
N LEU A 188 1.49 -25.15 -0.23
CA LEU A 188 2.32 -25.57 -1.36
C LEU A 188 3.80 -25.12 -1.24
N MET A 189 4.18 -24.46 -0.14
CA MET A 189 5.53 -23.95 0.06
C MET A 189 6.58 -25.05 -0.09
N GLY A 190 7.61 -24.79 -0.90
CA GLY A 190 8.71 -25.73 -1.19
C GLY A 190 8.40 -26.82 -2.23
N ARG A 191 7.16 -26.90 -2.77
CA ARG A 191 6.81 -27.88 -3.82
C ARG A 191 7.49 -27.56 -5.15
N ALA A 192 7.58 -26.28 -5.51
CA ALA A 192 8.21 -25.82 -6.75
C ALA A 192 9.74 -26.04 -6.75
N ASP A 193 10.39 -26.10 -5.58
CA ASP A 193 11.86 -26.22 -5.45
C ASP A 193 12.43 -27.50 -6.08
N GLN A 194 11.58 -28.50 -6.34
CA GLN A 194 11.93 -29.76 -7.00
C GLN A 194 11.99 -29.63 -8.53
N TYR A 195 11.51 -28.52 -9.10
CA TYR A 195 11.34 -28.30 -10.54
C TYR A 195 12.22 -27.15 -11.01
N LYS A 196 13.23 -27.47 -11.83
CA LYS A 196 14.26 -26.53 -12.26
C LYS A 196 13.71 -25.33 -13.05
N HIS A 197 12.60 -25.52 -13.77
CA HIS A 197 12.04 -24.52 -14.67
C HIS A 197 10.77 -23.86 -14.11
N ILE A 198 10.50 -24.01 -12.82
CA ILE A 198 9.41 -23.29 -12.14
C ILE A 198 10.02 -22.29 -11.18
N ASP A 199 9.74 -21.00 -11.37
CA ASP A 199 10.30 -19.95 -10.52
C ASP A 199 9.62 -19.90 -9.14
N GLY A 200 8.34 -20.31 -9.08
CA GLY A 200 7.59 -20.45 -7.83
C GLY A 200 6.10 -20.68 -8.04
N ILE A 201 5.40 -20.92 -6.94
CA ILE A 201 3.94 -20.86 -6.83
C ILE A 201 3.62 -19.64 -5.97
N VAL A 202 2.87 -18.68 -6.50
CA VAL A 202 2.67 -17.39 -5.84
C VAL A 202 1.21 -16.99 -5.74
N ALA A 203 0.80 -16.47 -4.58
CA ALA A 203 -0.51 -15.90 -4.38
C ALA A 203 -0.59 -14.46 -4.90
N VAL A 204 -1.59 -14.21 -5.73
CA VAL A 204 -2.00 -12.88 -6.16
C VAL A 204 -3.28 -12.53 -5.41
N ALA A 205 -3.08 -12.10 -4.16
CA ALA A 205 -4.14 -11.75 -3.22
C ALA A 205 -4.26 -10.22 -3.12
N HIS A 206 -5.36 -9.67 -3.63
CA HIS A 206 -5.63 -8.22 -3.66
C HIS A 206 -6.84 -7.86 -2.79
N THR A 207 -7.12 -6.56 -2.64
CA THR A 207 -8.08 -6.03 -1.65
C THR A 207 -9.39 -5.50 -2.27
N GLU A 208 -9.66 -5.85 -3.53
CA GLU A 208 -10.74 -5.27 -4.34
C GLU A 208 -11.90 -6.24 -4.58
N GLY A 209 -13.08 -5.70 -4.89
CA GLY A 209 -14.25 -6.50 -5.27
C GLY A 209 -14.97 -7.22 -4.12
N GLY A 210 -14.60 -6.97 -2.85
CA GLY A 210 -15.21 -7.63 -1.68
C GLY A 210 -16.43 -6.93 -1.07
N GLY A 211 -16.91 -5.84 -1.67
CA GLY A 211 -18.15 -5.16 -1.26
C GLY A 211 -19.40 -5.80 -1.85
N LEU A 212 -20.56 -5.43 -1.29
CA LEU A 212 -21.86 -5.90 -1.78
C LEU A 212 -22.32 -5.13 -3.04
N ASP A 213 -21.88 -3.88 -3.15
CA ASP A 213 -22.24 -2.99 -4.25
C ASP A 213 -21.27 -3.14 -5.42
N GLU A 214 -21.75 -2.78 -6.61
CA GLU A 214 -20.90 -2.75 -7.80
C GLU A 214 -19.85 -1.63 -7.65
N PRO A 215 -18.54 -1.96 -7.69
CA PRO A 215 -17.51 -0.97 -7.39
C PRO A 215 -17.24 -0.06 -8.59
N ASN A 216 -16.90 1.20 -8.34
CA ASN A 216 -16.58 2.18 -9.38
C ASN A 216 -15.37 1.78 -10.24
N ASN A 217 -14.44 1.00 -9.67
CA ASN A 217 -13.26 0.48 -10.37
C ASN A 217 -13.49 -0.88 -11.07
N ARG A 218 -14.74 -1.38 -11.18
CA ARG A 218 -15.03 -2.72 -11.72
C ARG A 218 -14.32 -3.05 -13.03
N GLU A 219 -14.37 -2.14 -14.00
CA GLU A 219 -13.75 -2.33 -15.31
C GLU A 219 -12.22 -2.45 -15.20
N LEU A 220 -11.60 -1.65 -14.32
CA LEU A 220 -10.17 -1.69 -14.05
C LEU A 220 -9.77 -3.02 -13.41
N LEU A 221 -10.58 -3.49 -12.45
CA LEU A 221 -10.37 -4.78 -11.79
C LEU A 221 -10.46 -5.95 -12.78
N LEU A 222 -11.53 -6.04 -13.58
CA LEU A 222 -11.68 -7.11 -14.57
C LEU A 222 -10.55 -7.15 -15.59
N ARG A 223 -10.14 -5.97 -16.07
CA ARG A 223 -9.01 -5.87 -17.00
C ARG A 223 -7.70 -6.33 -16.37
N THR A 224 -7.46 -5.96 -15.12
CA THR A 224 -6.27 -6.36 -14.38
C THR A 224 -6.22 -7.87 -14.19
N LEU A 225 -7.32 -8.48 -13.72
CA LEU A 225 -7.43 -9.93 -13.54
C LEU A 225 -7.27 -10.67 -14.87
N ALA A 226 -7.90 -10.19 -15.95
CA ALA A 226 -7.77 -10.76 -17.28
C ALA A 226 -6.33 -10.70 -17.81
N GLY A 227 -5.62 -9.60 -17.56
CA GLY A 227 -4.20 -9.44 -17.87
C GLY A 227 -3.32 -10.44 -17.14
N PHE A 228 -3.53 -10.61 -15.82
CA PHE A 228 -2.80 -11.60 -15.02
C PHE A 228 -3.04 -13.03 -15.50
N MET A 229 -4.28 -13.38 -15.88
CA MET A 229 -4.63 -14.70 -16.39
C MET A 229 -3.81 -15.09 -17.64
N VAL A 230 -3.45 -14.13 -18.51
CA VAL A 230 -2.72 -14.42 -19.77
C VAL A 230 -1.26 -13.95 -19.77
N HIS A 231 -0.77 -13.42 -18.66
CA HIS A 231 0.54 -12.81 -18.55
C HIS A 231 1.67 -13.77 -18.97
N SER A 232 2.70 -13.29 -19.66
CA SER A 232 3.74 -14.17 -20.23
C SER A 232 4.59 -14.91 -19.18
N ASN A 233 4.73 -14.33 -17.98
CA ASN A 233 5.40 -14.98 -16.85
C ASN A 233 4.56 -16.08 -16.17
N ALA A 234 3.29 -16.24 -16.54
CA ALA A 234 2.43 -17.30 -16.01
C ALA A 234 2.62 -18.61 -16.80
N GLY A 235 3.11 -19.65 -16.15
CA GLY A 235 3.08 -21.02 -16.65
C GLY A 235 1.69 -21.62 -16.56
N ALA A 236 1.04 -21.43 -15.41
CA ALA A 236 -0.35 -21.78 -15.18
C ALA A 236 -1.04 -20.82 -14.20
N VAL A 237 -2.38 -20.75 -14.24
CA VAL A 237 -3.17 -19.88 -13.35
C VAL A 237 -4.40 -20.60 -12.78
N LEU A 238 -4.56 -20.58 -11.45
CA LEU A 238 -5.78 -20.98 -10.75
C LEU A 238 -6.51 -19.73 -10.29
N ALA A 239 -7.71 -19.45 -10.82
CA ALA A 239 -8.57 -18.35 -10.38
C ALA A 239 -9.67 -18.87 -9.44
N VAL A 240 -9.83 -18.23 -8.28
CA VAL A 240 -10.71 -18.71 -7.21
C VAL A 240 -11.76 -17.68 -6.79
N ASP A 241 -13.03 -18.11 -6.73
CA ASP A 241 -14.20 -17.33 -6.26
C ASP A 241 -15.15 -18.20 -5.40
N TYR A 242 -16.14 -17.58 -4.77
CA TYR A 242 -17.30 -18.26 -4.17
C TYR A 242 -18.52 -18.33 -5.12
N GLY A 243 -18.47 -17.61 -6.25
CA GLY A 243 -19.52 -17.59 -7.28
C GLY A 243 -20.70 -16.68 -6.95
N THR A 244 -20.68 -16.01 -5.78
CA THR A 244 -21.74 -15.11 -5.30
C THR A 244 -21.29 -13.66 -5.22
N GLU A 245 -20.01 -13.38 -5.46
CA GLU A 245 -19.45 -12.03 -5.40
C GLU A 245 -19.86 -11.17 -6.59
N THR A 246 -19.62 -9.86 -6.49
CA THR A 246 -19.84 -8.91 -7.60
C THR A 246 -18.91 -9.16 -8.79
N ILE A 247 -17.79 -9.86 -8.56
CA ILE A 247 -16.84 -10.32 -9.58
C ILE A 247 -16.59 -11.81 -9.39
N THR A 248 -17.08 -12.61 -10.34
CA THR A 248 -16.94 -14.07 -10.35
C THR A 248 -16.04 -14.54 -11.48
N ASN A 249 -15.61 -15.79 -11.40
CA ASN A 249 -14.91 -16.51 -12.45
C ASN A 249 -15.71 -16.54 -13.76
N GLU A 250 -17.04 -16.62 -13.68
CA GLU A 250 -17.92 -16.55 -14.86
C GLU A 250 -17.83 -15.17 -15.53
N ILE A 251 -17.94 -14.09 -14.75
CA ILE A 251 -17.84 -12.70 -15.23
C ILE A 251 -16.45 -12.46 -15.83
N LEU A 252 -15.39 -12.89 -15.13
CA LEU A 252 -14.02 -12.76 -15.62
C LEU A 252 -13.82 -13.49 -16.95
N ARG A 253 -14.26 -14.76 -17.06
CA ARG A 253 -14.18 -15.52 -18.30
C ARG A 253 -14.97 -14.86 -19.44
N ALA A 254 -16.18 -14.38 -19.16
CA ALA A 254 -17.00 -13.67 -20.15
C ALA A 254 -16.32 -12.38 -20.61
N TYR A 255 -15.75 -11.60 -19.69
CA TYR A 255 -14.98 -10.40 -19.99
C TYR A 255 -13.78 -10.72 -20.88
N MET A 256 -13.00 -11.75 -20.54
CA MET A 256 -11.85 -12.21 -21.32
C MET A 256 -12.23 -12.60 -22.75
N MET A 257 -13.32 -13.35 -22.93
CA MET A 257 -13.80 -13.74 -24.25
C MET A 257 -14.29 -12.53 -25.07
N ALA A 258 -15.04 -11.63 -24.45
CA ALA A 258 -15.57 -10.43 -25.11
C ALA A 258 -14.44 -9.47 -25.58
N HIS A 259 -13.31 -9.45 -24.87
CA HIS A 259 -12.17 -8.58 -25.15
C HIS A 259 -10.99 -9.30 -25.81
N GLY A 260 -11.16 -10.54 -26.27
CA GLY A 260 -10.16 -11.25 -27.07
C GLY A 260 -8.87 -11.61 -26.31
N TYR A 261 -8.96 -11.90 -25.01
CA TYR A 261 -7.83 -12.44 -24.25
C TYR A 261 -7.55 -13.89 -24.67
N PRO A 262 -6.28 -14.28 -24.92
CA PRO A 262 -5.91 -15.59 -25.46
C PRO A 262 -5.90 -16.69 -24.38
N LEU A 263 -7.06 -16.91 -23.75
CA LEU A 263 -7.21 -17.85 -22.64
C LEU A 263 -6.91 -19.31 -23.03
N SER A 264 -7.11 -19.68 -24.31
CA SER A 264 -6.77 -21.01 -24.85
C SER A 264 -5.29 -21.35 -24.78
N ASP A 265 -4.43 -20.32 -24.68
CA ASP A 265 -2.98 -20.45 -24.76
C ASP A 265 -2.35 -20.48 -23.35
N VAL A 266 -3.18 -20.63 -22.32
CA VAL A 266 -2.78 -20.67 -20.91
C VAL A 266 -3.28 -21.97 -20.29
N MET A 267 -2.41 -22.68 -19.58
CA MET A 267 -2.85 -23.71 -18.65
C MET A 267 -3.56 -23.04 -17.47
N HIS A 268 -4.86 -23.26 -17.31
CA HIS A 268 -5.60 -22.56 -16.26
C HIS A 268 -6.77 -23.38 -15.74
N HIS A 269 -7.28 -22.99 -14.58
CA HIS A 269 -8.54 -23.49 -14.04
C HIS A 269 -9.28 -22.36 -13.31
N PHE A 270 -10.59 -22.27 -13.56
CA PHE A 270 -11.51 -21.43 -12.80
C PHE A 270 -12.19 -22.31 -11.77
N MET A 271 -11.99 -22.01 -10.50
CA MET A 271 -12.41 -22.82 -9.37
C MET A 271 -13.36 -22.03 -8.48
N THR A 272 -14.62 -22.45 -8.45
CA THR A 272 -15.60 -21.95 -7.48
C THR A 272 -15.57 -22.82 -6.22
N LEU A 273 -15.52 -22.19 -5.05
CA LEU A 273 -15.49 -22.83 -3.74
C LEU A 273 -16.93 -23.15 -3.30
N GLU A 274 -17.25 -24.44 -3.13
CA GLU A 274 -18.61 -24.91 -2.84
C GLU A 274 -18.67 -25.97 -1.72
N ASP A 275 -17.51 -26.46 -1.26
CA ASP A 275 -17.39 -27.44 -0.17
C ASP A 275 -16.52 -26.89 0.98
N ALA A 276 -16.35 -27.70 2.04
CA ALA A 276 -15.58 -27.35 3.23
C ALA A 276 -14.15 -26.89 2.90
N PHE A 277 -13.65 -25.91 3.65
CA PHE A 277 -12.38 -25.23 3.39
C PHE A 277 -11.20 -26.19 3.13
N ASP A 278 -11.02 -27.21 3.98
CA ASP A 278 -9.91 -28.18 3.83
C ASP A 278 -10.07 -29.07 2.59
N LYS A 279 -11.29 -29.41 2.19
CA LYS A 279 -11.51 -30.20 0.97
C LYS A 279 -11.19 -29.38 -0.26
N GLU A 280 -11.57 -28.10 -0.27
CA GLU A 280 -11.25 -27.20 -1.37
C GLU A 280 -9.74 -26.94 -1.45
N LEU A 281 -9.05 -26.78 -0.32
CA LEU A 281 -7.59 -26.67 -0.26
C LEU A 281 -6.92 -27.92 -0.87
N ASN A 282 -7.42 -29.11 -0.56
CA ASN A 282 -6.93 -30.36 -1.14
C ASN A 282 -7.22 -30.46 -2.65
N ARG A 283 -8.42 -30.05 -3.10
CA ARG A 283 -8.79 -30.03 -4.53
C ARG A 283 -7.89 -29.08 -5.32
N ALA A 284 -7.67 -27.87 -4.80
CA ALA A 284 -6.75 -26.91 -5.39
C ALA A 284 -5.31 -27.46 -5.43
N THR A 285 -4.85 -28.08 -4.34
CA THR A 285 -3.52 -28.71 -4.26
C THR A 285 -3.33 -29.77 -5.35
N GLN A 286 -4.30 -30.67 -5.53
CA GLN A 286 -4.26 -31.68 -6.58
C GLN A 286 -4.23 -31.08 -7.99
N CYS A 287 -4.98 -30.00 -8.21
CA CYS A 287 -4.96 -29.26 -9.47
C CYS A 287 -3.56 -28.70 -9.77
N ILE A 288 -2.93 -28.05 -8.79
CA ILE A 288 -1.59 -27.49 -8.94
C ILE A 288 -0.53 -28.58 -9.10
N GLU A 289 -0.60 -29.67 -8.33
CA GLU A 289 0.34 -30.80 -8.45
C GLU A 289 0.28 -31.43 -9.86
N GLY A 290 -0.89 -31.47 -10.49
CA GLY A 290 -1.06 -31.91 -11.88
C GLY A 290 -0.42 -30.99 -12.93
N TRP A 291 -0.07 -29.75 -12.58
CA TRP A 291 0.57 -28.77 -13.47
C TRP A 291 2.08 -28.71 -13.35
N LEU A 292 2.67 -29.23 -12.27
CA LEU A 292 4.11 -29.09 -12.01
C LEU A 292 4.96 -29.66 -13.15
N GLU A 293 4.72 -30.89 -13.58
CA GLU A 293 5.48 -31.51 -14.68
C GLU A 293 5.27 -30.78 -16.03
N PRO A 294 4.03 -30.51 -16.49
CA PRO A 294 3.81 -29.74 -17.72
C PRO A 294 4.44 -28.35 -17.71
N VAL A 295 4.34 -27.61 -16.60
CA VAL A 295 4.89 -26.26 -16.49
C VAL A 295 6.42 -26.31 -16.49
N ASN A 296 7.02 -27.28 -15.79
CA ASN A 296 8.47 -27.51 -15.80
C ASN A 296 9.00 -27.95 -17.17
N GLY A 297 8.17 -28.53 -18.03
CA GLY A 297 8.53 -28.87 -19.41
C GLY A 297 8.73 -27.66 -20.33
N SER A 298 8.34 -26.44 -19.92
CA SER A 298 8.60 -25.21 -20.69
C SER A 298 10.07 -24.79 -20.53
N LEU A 299 10.86 -24.90 -21.60
CA LEU A 299 12.30 -24.62 -21.55
C LEU A 299 12.63 -23.15 -21.85
N HIS A 300 13.75 -22.69 -21.27
CA HIS A 300 14.36 -21.40 -21.60
C HIS A 300 15.01 -21.46 -22.99
N GLU A 301 14.64 -20.53 -23.86
CA GLU A 301 15.17 -20.41 -25.23
C GLU A 301 15.74 -19.03 -25.49
N VAL A 302 16.82 -18.95 -26.29
CA VAL A 302 17.39 -17.68 -26.73
C VAL A 302 16.36 -16.97 -27.60
N THR A 303 15.93 -15.79 -27.16
CA THR A 303 14.84 -15.03 -27.77
C THR A 303 15.21 -13.55 -27.90
N SER A 304 14.66 -12.88 -28.91
CA SER A 304 14.84 -11.44 -29.14
C SER A 304 14.28 -10.61 -27.97
N ALA A 305 14.97 -9.52 -27.63
CA ALA A 305 14.53 -8.52 -26.67
C ALA A 305 13.29 -7.73 -27.13
N GLU A 306 12.81 -7.95 -28.36
CA GLU A 306 11.52 -7.42 -28.82
C GLU A 306 10.32 -7.88 -27.96
N HIS A 307 10.50 -8.97 -27.22
CA HIS A 307 9.50 -9.48 -26.29
C HIS A 307 9.63 -8.92 -24.86
N LEU A 308 10.56 -8.01 -24.60
CA LEU A 308 10.65 -7.31 -23.33
C LEU A 308 9.68 -6.13 -23.29
N ASN A 309 8.82 -6.14 -22.29
CA ASN A 309 7.88 -5.08 -21.98
C ASN A 309 8.27 -4.51 -20.61
N ILE A 310 9.02 -3.41 -20.62
CA ILE A 310 9.60 -2.82 -19.40
C ILE A 310 8.58 -1.91 -18.72
N VAL A 311 8.27 -2.20 -17.47
CA VAL A 311 7.47 -1.35 -16.60
C VAL A 311 8.36 -0.28 -15.99
N LEU A 312 7.96 0.99 -16.08
CA LEU A 312 8.66 2.13 -15.49
C LEU A 312 7.81 2.71 -14.36
N GLN A 313 8.33 2.64 -13.13
CA GLN A 313 7.62 3.11 -11.94
C GLN A 313 8.57 3.87 -10.99
N CYS A 314 8.10 4.96 -10.39
CA CYS A 314 8.76 5.58 -9.25
C CYS A 314 8.18 5.07 -7.91
N GLY A 315 9.04 5.01 -6.90
CA GLY A 315 8.66 4.80 -5.51
C GLY A 315 8.87 6.07 -4.67
N GLY A 316 9.72 6.00 -3.65
CA GLY A 316 10.11 7.17 -2.86
C GLY A 316 11.04 8.12 -3.62
N SER A 317 10.49 9.02 -4.45
CA SER A 317 11.24 10.00 -5.24
C SER A 317 11.98 11.05 -4.40
N ASP A 318 13.14 11.49 -4.87
CA ASP A 318 13.92 12.61 -4.33
C ASP A 318 14.33 13.60 -5.43
N ALA A 319 15.08 14.65 -5.07
CA ALA A 319 15.56 15.64 -6.03
C ALA A 319 16.47 15.07 -7.14
N PHE A 320 17.08 13.90 -6.95
CA PHE A 320 18.00 13.28 -7.90
C PHE A 320 17.33 12.24 -8.81
N SER A 321 16.10 11.81 -8.52
CA SER A 321 15.31 10.94 -9.40
C SER A 321 15.35 11.39 -10.87
N GLY A 322 15.14 12.68 -11.13
CA GLY A 322 15.17 13.27 -12.48
C GLY A 322 16.56 13.53 -13.07
N ILE A 323 17.64 13.25 -12.34
CA ILE A 323 19.05 13.46 -12.76
C ILE A 323 19.77 12.12 -12.99
N SER A 324 19.55 11.13 -12.12
CA SER A 324 20.24 9.84 -12.17
C SER A 324 19.28 8.70 -12.57
N GLY A 325 18.41 8.28 -11.66
CA GLY A 325 17.60 7.07 -11.78
C GLY A 325 16.66 7.04 -12.99
N ASN A 326 15.85 8.09 -13.18
CA ASN A 326 14.90 8.16 -14.30
C ASN A 326 15.60 8.24 -15.66
N PRO A 327 16.63 9.10 -15.86
CA PRO A 327 17.42 9.08 -17.08
C PRO A 327 18.14 7.75 -17.35
N LEU A 328 18.62 7.05 -16.32
CA LEU A 328 19.25 5.74 -16.48
C LEU A 328 18.25 4.69 -16.98
N ALA A 329 17.05 4.64 -16.39
CA ALA A 329 15.97 3.77 -16.87
C ALA A 329 15.59 4.10 -18.33
N ALA A 330 15.49 5.39 -18.67
CA ALA A 330 15.19 5.86 -20.01
C ALA A 330 16.27 5.46 -21.04
N TRP A 331 17.55 5.51 -20.66
CA TRP A 331 18.66 5.08 -21.51
C TRP A 331 18.55 3.59 -21.86
N VAL A 332 18.26 2.74 -20.87
CA VAL A 332 18.12 1.30 -21.11
C VAL A 332 16.86 1.00 -21.94
N VAL A 333 15.74 1.67 -21.65
CA VAL A 333 14.50 1.54 -22.42
C VAL A 333 14.68 1.95 -23.87
N ARG A 334 15.46 2.99 -24.16
CA ARG A 334 15.81 3.38 -25.53
C ARG A 334 16.42 2.21 -26.29
N GLU A 335 17.37 1.48 -25.70
CA GLU A 335 18.00 0.31 -26.36
C GLU A 335 17.05 -0.88 -26.51
N ILE A 336 16.12 -1.08 -25.56
CA ILE A 336 15.07 -2.10 -25.70
C ILE A 336 14.11 -1.75 -26.84
N ILE A 337 13.67 -0.50 -26.97
CA ILE A 337 12.83 -0.05 -28.08
C ILE A 337 13.58 -0.12 -29.41
N ARG A 338 14.88 0.20 -29.44
CA ARG A 338 15.74 -0.04 -30.62
C ARG A 338 15.79 -1.51 -31.00
N SER A 339 15.62 -2.43 -30.05
CA SER A 339 15.53 -3.87 -30.31
C SER A 339 14.11 -4.35 -30.64
N GLY A 340 13.14 -3.44 -30.79
CA GLY A 340 11.74 -3.76 -31.08
C GLY A 340 10.87 -4.08 -29.87
N GLY A 341 11.36 -3.85 -28.65
CA GLY A 341 10.60 -4.06 -27.41
C GLY A 341 9.67 -2.89 -27.06
N SER A 342 9.10 -2.94 -25.87
CA SER A 342 8.20 -1.92 -25.36
C SER A 342 8.57 -1.45 -23.96
N ALA A 343 8.10 -0.25 -23.61
CA ALA A 343 8.13 0.24 -22.24
C ALA A 343 6.83 0.98 -21.90
N ASN A 344 6.44 0.95 -20.64
CA ASN A 344 5.21 1.56 -20.13
C ASN A 344 5.53 2.51 -18.97
N LEU A 345 5.22 3.79 -19.17
CA LEU A 345 5.18 4.81 -18.12
C LEU A 345 3.73 5.01 -17.69
N ALA A 346 3.48 5.13 -16.39
CA ALA A 346 2.13 5.39 -15.88
C ALA A 346 2.14 6.65 -15.00
N GLU A 347 1.52 6.62 -13.82
CA GLU A 347 1.59 7.69 -12.80
C GLU A 347 1.03 9.02 -13.33
N THR A 348 -0.27 9.06 -13.68
CA THR A 348 -0.92 10.21 -14.33
C THR A 348 -0.73 11.51 -13.55
N ASP A 349 -0.85 11.46 -12.22
CA ASP A 349 -0.66 12.60 -11.33
C ASP A 349 0.80 13.11 -11.34
N GLU A 350 1.78 12.19 -11.43
CA GLU A 350 3.20 12.51 -11.57
C GLU A 350 3.60 12.94 -12.99
N LEU A 351 2.67 13.22 -13.89
CA LEU A 351 2.97 13.88 -15.18
C LEU A 351 2.26 15.24 -15.34
N ILE A 352 1.49 15.67 -14.34
CA ILE A 352 0.80 16.95 -14.35
C ILE A 352 1.81 18.09 -14.18
N GLY A 353 1.86 19.00 -15.15
CA GLY A 353 2.90 20.03 -15.27
C GLY A 353 4.09 19.63 -16.14
N ALA A 354 4.18 18.38 -16.59
CA ALA A 354 5.22 17.89 -17.51
C ALA A 354 4.74 17.68 -18.95
N GLU A 355 3.52 18.12 -19.27
CA GLU A 355 2.85 17.89 -20.57
C GLU A 355 3.71 18.41 -21.73
N SER A 356 4.34 19.58 -21.56
CA SER A 356 5.23 20.18 -22.56
C SER A 356 6.44 19.30 -22.89
N TYR A 357 6.95 18.53 -21.92
CA TYR A 357 8.03 17.58 -22.15
C TYR A 357 7.52 16.31 -22.81
N VAL A 358 6.41 15.74 -22.31
CA VAL A 358 5.84 14.48 -22.84
C VAL A 358 5.42 14.64 -24.30
N LEU A 359 4.71 15.73 -24.62
CA LEU A 359 4.13 15.98 -25.94
C LEU A 359 5.13 16.55 -26.96
N LYS A 360 6.39 16.80 -26.58
CA LYS A 360 7.44 17.25 -27.50
C LYS A 360 7.76 16.24 -28.61
N ASN A 361 7.56 14.95 -28.35
CA ASN A 361 7.76 13.88 -29.33
C ASN A 361 6.71 12.79 -29.09
N VAL A 362 5.58 12.89 -29.78
CA VAL A 362 4.39 12.04 -29.68
C VAL A 362 3.91 11.63 -31.08
N ARG A 363 3.39 10.40 -31.22
CA ARG A 363 3.05 9.79 -32.52
C ARG A 363 2.13 10.62 -33.39
N ASP A 364 1.02 11.06 -32.82
CA ASP A 364 -0.02 11.79 -33.53
C ASP A 364 -0.84 12.64 -32.55
N ILE A 365 -1.70 13.47 -33.13
CA ILE A 365 -2.55 14.39 -32.38
C ILE A 365 -3.57 13.66 -31.51
N ASP A 366 -4.05 12.49 -31.94
CA ASP A 366 -5.04 11.73 -31.19
C ASP A 366 -4.42 11.13 -29.93
N THR A 367 -3.19 10.62 -30.01
CA THR A 367 -2.40 10.17 -28.86
C THR A 367 -2.17 11.33 -27.87
N ALA A 368 -1.85 12.53 -28.38
CA ALA A 368 -1.69 13.72 -27.55
C ALA A 368 -3.00 14.11 -26.84
N ARG A 369 -4.14 14.09 -27.56
CA ARG A 369 -5.45 14.36 -26.98
C ARG A 369 -5.84 13.34 -25.91
N THR A 370 -5.63 12.05 -26.17
CA THR A 370 -5.93 10.99 -25.20
C THR A 370 -5.11 11.17 -23.92
N PHE A 371 -3.82 11.47 -24.03
CA PHE A 371 -2.96 11.76 -22.87
C PHE A 371 -3.50 12.95 -22.04
N LEU A 372 -3.84 14.08 -22.69
CA LEU A 372 -4.39 15.25 -22.00
C LEU A 372 -5.75 14.97 -21.36
N GLN A 373 -6.60 14.18 -22.02
CA GLN A 373 -7.91 13.78 -21.46
C GLN A 373 -7.76 12.89 -20.22
N MET A 374 -6.76 12.01 -20.17
CA MET A 374 -6.46 11.20 -18.98
C MET A 374 -6.06 12.09 -17.79
N ILE A 375 -5.22 13.11 -18.03
CA ILE A 375 -4.85 14.10 -17.00
C ILE A 375 -6.08 14.81 -16.44
N GLU A 376 -6.96 15.31 -17.31
CA GLU A 376 -8.15 16.04 -16.87
C GLU A 376 -9.16 15.13 -16.14
N ARG A 377 -9.37 13.91 -16.61
CA ARG A 377 -10.15 12.88 -15.91
C ARG A 377 -9.59 12.57 -14.53
N PHE A 378 -8.28 12.49 -14.40
CA PHE A 378 -7.63 12.22 -13.11
C PHE A 378 -7.87 13.37 -12.13
N LYS A 379 -7.65 14.62 -12.57
CA LYS A 379 -7.94 15.83 -11.78
C LYS A 379 -9.39 15.87 -11.32
N GLU A 380 -10.33 15.57 -12.23
CA GLU A 380 -11.75 15.51 -11.93
C GLU A 380 -12.07 14.46 -10.86
N ARG A 381 -11.56 13.24 -11.01
CA ARG A 381 -11.74 12.14 -10.04
C ARG A 381 -11.22 12.53 -8.66
N THR A 382 -10.04 13.15 -8.57
CA THR A 382 -9.49 13.61 -7.28
C THR A 382 -10.30 14.75 -6.67
N ALA A 383 -10.86 15.64 -7.49
CA ALA A 383 -11.65 16.77 -7.04
C ALA A 383 -12.99 16.34 -6.40
N TRP A 384 -13.60 15.24 -6.87
CA TRP A 384 -14.79 14.66 -6.22
C TRP A 384 -14.54 14.34 -4.74
N HIS A 385 -13.28 14.04 -4.39
CA HIS A 385 -12.84 13.65 -3.05
C HIS A 385 -12.22 14.82 -2.27
N GLY A 386 -12.34 16.05 -2.77
CA GLY A 386 -11.81 17.26 -2.14
C GLY A 386 -10.28 17.37 -2.19
N GLN A 387 -9.62 16.61 -3.07
CA GLN A 387 -8.18 16.67 -3.26
C GLN A 387 -7.82 17.50 -4.50
N THR A 388 -6.65 18.11 -4.45
CA THR A 388 -6.00 18.73 -5.60
C THR A 388 -4.68 18.02 -5.86
N VAL A 389 -4.19 18.10 -7.09
CA VAL A 389 -2.93 17.46 -7.51
C VAL A 389 -1.71 18.06 -6.80
N ASP A 390 -1.82 19.29 -6.28
CA ASP A 390 -0.79 19.94 -5.46
C ASP A 390 -0.57 19.24 -4.11
N ALA A 391 -1.49 18.36 -3.68
CA ALA A 391 -1.32 17.56 -2.47
C ALA A 391 -0.16 16.53 -2.59
N ASN A 392 0.36 16.31 -3.79
CA ASN A 392 1.62 15.61 -4.10
C ASN A 392 2.63 16.69 -4.54
N PRO A 393 3.84 16.86 -3.96
CA PRO A 393 4.65 15.93 -3.17
C PRO A 393 4.30 15.83 -1.67
N SER A 394 4.61 14.68 -1.07
CA SER A 394 4.50 14.46 0.38
C SER A 394 5.51 15.29 1.18
N GLY A 395 5.29 15.44 2.50
CA GLY A 395 6.24 16.12 3.39
C GLY A 395 7.65 15.49 3.40
N GLY A 396 7.75 14.17 3.19
CA GLY A 396 9.04 13.48 3.04
C GLY A 396 9.78 13.83 1.74
N ASN A 397 9.05 14.01 0.63
CA ASN A 397 9.61 14.45 -0.64
C ASN A 397 10.07 15.93 -0.56
N LYS A 398 9.27 16.78 0.11
CA LYS A 398 9.60 18.19 0.36
C LYS A 398 10.90 18.34 1.17
N PHE A 399 11.07 17.52 2.21
CA PHE A 399 12.32 17.45 2.99
C PHE A 399 13.54 17.03 2.15
N ARG A 400 13.35 16.32 1.03
CA ARG A 400 14.42 15.87 0.11
C ARG A 400 14.51 16.70 -1.15
N GLY A 401 13.98 17.92 -1.12
CA GLY A 401 14.15 18.89 -2.19
C GLY A 401 13.23 18.74 -3.41
N ILE A 402 12.06 18.11 -3.27
CA ILE A 402 11.00 18.19 -4.30
C ILE A 402 9.98 19.23 -3.83
N TYR A 403 9.99 20.42 -4.44
CA TYR A 403 9.26 21.57 -3.88
C TYR A 403 7.77 21.59 -4.20
N ASN A 404 7.38 21.08 -5.37
CA ASN A 404 6.00 21.08 -5.83
C ASN A 404 5.77 19.97 -6.88
N ILE A 405 4.51 19.80 -7.29
CA ILE A 405 4.11 18.77 -8.26
C ILE A 405 4.82 18.93 -9.60
N VAL A 406 5.03 20.17 -10.07
CA VAL A 406 5.65 20.42 -11.38
C VAL A 406 7.09 19.90 -11.42
N LEU A 407 7.91 20.17 -10.39
CA LEU A 407 9.27 19.61 -10.30
C LEU A 407 9.26 18.08 -10.24
N LYS A 408 8.32 17.50 -9.47
CA LYS A 408 8.15 16.06 -9.38
C LYS A 408 7.85 15.48 -10.76
N SER A 409 6.90 16.08 -11.47
CA SER A 409 6.42 15.61 -12.76
C SER A 409 7.46 15.73 -13.86
N ILE A 410 8.20 16.84 -13.90
CA ILE A 410 9.30 16.99 -14.85
C ILE A 410 10.34 15.90 -14.63
N GLY A 411 10.71 15.64 -13.37
CA GLY A 411 11.62 14.57 -13.00
C GLY A 411 11.11 13.19 -13.40
N ALA A 412 9.83 12.88 -13.14
CA ALA A 412 9.19 11.62 -13.51
C ALA A 412 9.13 11.43 -15.04
N ALA A 413 8.82 12.48 -15.79
CA ALA A 413 8.75 12.43 -17.25
C ALA A 413 10.09 12.06 -17.91
N ARG A 414 11.23 12.28 -17.22
CA ARG A 414 12.57 11.85 -17.68
C ARG A 414 12.76 10.33 -17.79
N LYS A 415 11.78 9.52 -17.36
CA LYS A 415 11.72 8.07 -17.65
C LYS A 415 11.53 7.80 -19.16
N ARG A 416 11.11 8.81 -19.93
CA ARG A 416 11.12 8.80 -21.39
C ARG A 416 12.38 9.46 -21.91
N HIS A 417 13.16 8.74 -22.72
CA HIS A 417 14.32 9.34 -23.38
C HIS A 417 13.86 10.38 -24.42
N PRO A 418 14.54 11.55 -24.59
CA PRO A 418 14.11 12.58 -25.55
C PRO A 418 13.92 12.10 -27.00
N GLU A 419 14.75 11.16 -27.45
CA GLU A 419 14.64 10.53 -28.78
C GLU A 419 13.46 9.55 -28.89
N VAL A 420 13.00 8.96 -27.78
CA VAL A 420 11.92 7.95 -27.78
C VAL A 420 10.58 8.67 -27.89
N ARG A 421 9.82 8.35 -28.94
CA ARG A 421 8.48 8.90 -29.15
C ARG A 421 7.44 8.21 -28.26
N LEU A 422 6.51 8.98 -27.69
CA LEU A 422 5.29 8.41 -27.09
C LEU A 422 4.38 7.86 -28.20
N ASP A 423 4.18 6.54 -28.23
CA ASP A 423 3.43 5.87 -29.29
C ASP A 423 1.96 5.66 -28.96
N TYR A 424 1.63 5.42 -27.68
CA TYR A 424 0.27 5.07 -27.26
C TYR A 424 -0.03 5.64 -25.88
N ALA A 425 -1.27 6.09 -25.69
CA ALA A 425 -1.85 6.37 -24.37
C ALA A 425 -3.00 5.39 -24.16
N ILE A 426 -2.94 4.57 -23.12
CA ILE A 426 -3.83 3.42 -22.90
C ILE A 426 -4.51 3.48 -21.52
N GLU A 427 -5.65 2.81 -21.39
CA GLU A 427 -6.36 2.71 -20.11
C GLU A 427 -5.62 1.76 -19.14
N TYR A 428 -5.87 1.92 -17.83
CA TYR A 428 -5.29 1.05 -16.79
C TYR A 428 -5.51 -0.44 -17.09
N GLY A 429 -4.42 -1.21 -17.21
CA GLY A 429 -4.45 -2.65 -17.49
C GLY A 429 -4.71 -3.04 -18.95
N GLU A 430 -4.87 -2.07 -19.87
CA GLU A 430 -5.06 -2.36 -21.29
C GLU A 430 -3.80 -2.99 -21.89
N ARG A 431 -3.98 -4.03 -22.72
CA ARG A 431 -2.86 -4.82 -23.25
C ARG A 431 -1.99 -4.01 -24.20
N MET A 432 -0.67 -4.03 -23.98
CA MET A 432 0.33 -3.53 -24.93
C MET A 432 0.49 -4.52 -26.08
N GLN A 433 -0.17 -4.25 -27.21
CA GLN A 433 -0.20 -5.17 -28.36
C GLN A 433 0.89 -4.90 -29.41
N LYS A 434 1.58 -3.76 -29.34
CA LYS A 434 2.56 -3.33 -30.33
C LYS A 434 3.87 -2.94 -29.63
N PRO A 435 5.01 -3.01 -30.35
CA PRO A 435 6.25 -2.37 -29.93
C PRO A 435 6.08 -0.87 -29.72
N GLY A 436 6.83 -0.29 -28.78
CA GLY A 436 6.92 1.15 -28.60
C GLY A 436 6.84 1.63 -27.16
N TYR A 437 6.74 2.95 -26.98
CA TYR A 437 6.63 3.58 -25.68
C TYR A 437 5.17 3.92 -25.37
N TYR A 438 4.68 3.40 -24.25
CA TYR A 438 3.31 3.54 -23.77
C TYR A 438 3.25 4.51 -22.59
N PHE A 439 2.18 5.30 -22.56
CA PHE A 439 1.65 5.90 -21.35
C PHE A 439 0.39 5.15 -20.92
N MET A 440 0.23 4.83 -19.64
CA MET A 440 -0.98 4.19 -19.10
C MET A 440 -1.61 5.06 -17.99
N ASP A 441 -2.92 5.31 -18.07
CA ASP A 441 -3.64 6.03 -17.00
C ASP A 441 -3.61 5.21 -15.69
N SER A 442 -3.02 5.77 -14.63
CA SER A 442 -2.91 5.15 -13.31
C SER A 442 -2.71 6.21 -12.21
N PRO A 443 -2.91 5.87 -10.94
CA PRO A 443 -2.41 6.70 -9.85
C PRO A 443 -0.88 6.56 -9.74
N GLY A 444 -0.23 7.49 -9.05
CA GLY A 444 1.18 7.47 -8.66
C GLY A 444 1.47 6.52 -7.50
N ASN A 445 0.45 5.98 -6.83
CA ASN A 445 0.60 4.85 -5.92
C ASN A 445 1.29 3.67 -6.63
N ASP A 446 2.46 3.29 -6.14
CA ASP A 446 3.39 2.44 -6.87
C ASP A 446 2.87 1.03 -7.13
N LEU A 447 2.33 0.38 -6.10
CA LEU A 447 1.80 -0.98 -6.20
C LEU A 447 0.53 -1.04 -7.05
N GLU A 448 -0.33 -0.04 -6.93
CA GLU A 448 -1.53 0.07 -7.78
C GLU A 448 -1.18 0.31 -9.25
N SER A 449 -0.23 1.20 -9.53
CA SER A 449 0.27 1.46 -10.88
C SER A 449 0.89 0.20 -11.51
N ILE A 450 1.84 -0.44 -10.82
CA ILE A 450 2.54 -1.64 -11.30
C ILE A 450 1.57 -2.76 -11.63
N ALA A 451 0.52 -2.97 -10.81
CA ALA A 451 -0.46 -4.01 -11.08
C ALA A 451 -1.13 -3.83 -12.46
N GLY A 452 -1.48 -2.59 -12.83
CA GLY A 452 -2.02 -2.28 -14.15
C GLY A 452 -0.97 -2.47 -15.26
N GLN A 453 0.27 -2.03 -15.02
CA GLN A 453 1.35 -2.15 -16.02
C GLN A 453 1.75 -3.61 -16.28
N VAL A 454 1.74 -4.45 -15.24
CA VAL A 454 1.95 -5.90 -15.37
C VAL A 454 0.75 -6.54 -16.06
N ALA A 455 -0.49 -6.18 -15.72
CA ALA A 455 -1.67 -6.68 -16.42
C ALA A 455 -1.70 -6.29 -17.92
N ALA A 456 -1.14 -5.12 -18.26
CA ALA A 456 -0.94 -4.68 -19.62
C ALA A 456 0.09 -5.52 -20.41
N GLY A 457 0.85 -6.40 -19.72
CA GLY A 457 1.83 -7.33 -20.31
C GLY A 457 3.28 -7.05 -19.94
N GLY A 458 3.54 -6.18 -18.95
CA GLY A 458 4.87 -5.86 -18.46
C GLY A 458 5.56 -7.04 -17.76
N ASN A 459 6.64 -7.57 -18.35
CA ASN A 459 7.32 -8.78 -17.88
C ASN A 459 8.66 -8.51 -17.17
N LEU A 460 9.07 -7.26 -17.02
CA LEU A 460 10.20 -6.83 -16.19
C LEU A 460 9.92 -5.41 -15.68
N ILE A 461 10.26 -5.13 -14.42
CA ILE A 461 10.01 -3.84 -13.78
C ILE A 461 11.31 -3.11 -13.49
N PHE A 462 11.41 -1.86 -13.91
CA PHE A 462 12.36 -0.89 -13.39
C PHE A 462 11.65 -0.05 -12.34
N PHE A 463 12.13 -0.17 -11.12
CA PHE A 463 11.60 0.55 -9.97
C PHE A 463 12.64 1.58 -9.50
N ILE A 464 12.38 2.86 -9.75
CA ILE A 464 13.30 3.94 -9.44
C ILE A 464 12.96 4.51 -8.05
N THR A 465 13.96 4.66 -7.19
CA THR A 465 13.74 5.15 -5.83
C THR A 465 14.91 5.95 -5.26
N GLY A 466 14.63 7.09 -4.64
CA GLY A 466 15.64 7.87 -3.92
C GLY A 466 15.74 7.55 -2.44
N ASN A 467 14.65 7.13 -1.81
CA ASN A 467 14.66 6.73 -0.40
C ASN A 467 15.03 5.25 -0.19
N GLY A 468 15.11 4.47 -1.28
CA GLY A 468 15.42 3.05 -1.22
C GLY A 468 14.19 2.18 -0.95
N SER A 469 13.13 2.39 -1.74
CA SER A 469 11.96 1.52 -1.65
C SER A 469 12.21 0.12 -2.18
N ILE A 470 11.71 -0.88 -1.45
CA ILE A 470 11.96 -2.31 -1.66
C ILE A 470 10.79 -3.02 -2.37
N THR A 471 9.89 -2.25 -2.99
CA THR A 471 8.72 -2.77 -3.70
C THR A 471 9.14 -3.81 -4.76
N ASN A 472 8.50 -4.97 -4.76
CA ASN A 472 8.63 -5.98 -5.81
C ASN A 472 7.26 -6.61 -6.08
N PHE A 473 7.10 -7.23 -7.25
CA PHE A 473 5.85 -7.84 -7.69
C PHE A 473 5.88 -9.38 -7.60
N PRO A 474 4.76 -10.09 -7.32
CA PRO A 474 4.77 -11.54 -7.04
C PRO A 474 5.35 -12.44 -8.15
N PHE A 475 5.18 -12.08 -9.41
CA PHE A 475 5.59 -12.92 -10.55
C PHE A 475 6.31 -12.16 -11.68
N ALA A 476 6.70 -10.91 -11.44
CA ALA A 476 7.45 -10.10 -12.40
C ALA A 476 8.74 -9.57 -11.73
N PRO A 477 9.92 -9.85 -12.31
CA PRO A 477 11.18 -9.45 -11.70
C PRO A 477 11.31 -7.93 -11.66
N THR A 478 11.76 -7.40 -10.52
CA THR A 478 11.89 -5.96 -10.26
C THR A 478 13.34 -5.59 -10.02
N ILE A 479 13.94 -4.83 -10.95
CA ILE A 479 15.27 -4.22 -10.81
C ILE A 479 15.08 -2.86 -10.16
N LYS A 480 15.71 -2.66 -9.00
CA LYS A 480 15.62 -1.41 -8.23
C LYS A 480 16.82 -0.51 -8.49
N LEU A 481 16.55 0.72 -8.92
CA LEU A 481 17.55 1.74 -9.24
C LEU A 481 17.54 2.83 -8.16
N VAL A 482 18.63 2.94 -7.40
CA VAL A 482 18.76 3.92 -6.31
C VAL A 482 19.48 5.18 -6.78
N THR A 483 18.91 6.35 -6.51
CA THR A 483 19.34 7.62 -7.11
C THR A 483 20.67 8.17 -6.58
N THR A 484 21.12 7.74 -5.40
CA THR A 484 22.37 8.20 -4.75
C THR A 484 23.21 7.03 -4.20
N SER A 485 24.54 7.16 -4.30
CA SER A 485 25.48 6.11 -3.87
C SER A 485 25.47 5.84 -2.37
N PRO A 486 25.42 6.86 -1.47
CA PRO A 486 25.32 6.59 -0.02
C PRO A 486 24.08 5.77 0.36
N ARG A 487 22.95 6.02 -0.33
CA ARG A 487 21.73 5.24 -0.10
C ARG A 487 21.87 3.81 -0.61
N TYR A 488 22.47 3.63 -1.79
CA TYR A 488 22.75 2.30 -2.33
C TYR A 488 23.64 1.49 -1.38
N GLU A 489 24.71 2.08 -0.85
CA GLU A 489 25.61 1.40 0.10
C GLU A 489 24.88 0.94 1.36
N LEU A 490 24.04 1.82 1.93
CA LEU A 490 23.21 1.52 3.12
C LEU A 490 22.26 0.33 2.89
N LEU A 491 21.72 0.20 1.68
CA LEU A 491 20.67 -0.74 1.29
C LEU A 491 21.14 -1.77 0.25
N SER A 492 22.44 -2.00 0.14
CA SER A 492 23.06 -2.79 -0.94
C SER A 492 22.61 -4.25 -1.00
N SER A 493 22.03 -4.79 0.07
CA SER A 493 21.42 -6.13 0.08
C SER A 493 20.04 -6.17 -0.58
N ASP A 494 19.37 -5.02 -0.67
CA ASP A 494 18.00 -4.87 -1.15
C ASP A 494 17.91 -4.12 -2.49
N MET A 495 19.03 -3.63 -3.04
CA MET A 495 19.07 -2.74 -4.22
C MET A 495 19.92 -3.34 -5.34
N ASP A 496 19.45 -3.24 -6.57
CA ASP A 496 20.08 -3.91 -7.72
C ASP A 496 21.09 -2.99 -8.44
N VAL A 497 20.81 -1.68 -8.52
CA VAL A 497 21.60 -0.72 -9.30
C VAL A 497 21.84 0.58 -8.52
N ASN A 498 23.10 1.02 -8.49
CA ASN A 498 23.50 2.34 -8.02
C ASN A 498 23.43 3.37 -9.17
N ALA A 499 22.32 4.08 -9.31
CA ALA A 499 22.23 5.19 -10.27
C ALA A 499 23.02 6.43 -9.80
N GLY A 500 23.30 6.55 -8.50
CA GLY A 500 24.12 7.59 -7.90
C GLY A 500 25.54 7.67 -8.43
N ALA A 501 26.06 6.58 -9.00
CA ALA A 501 27.36 6.57 -9.68
C ALA A 501 27.48 7.65 -10.78
N TYR A 502 26.36 8.05 -11.39
CA TYR A 502 26.33 9.18 -12.33
C TYR A 502 26.66 10.51 -11.64
N LEU A 503 26.14 10.73 -10.43
CA LEU A 503 26.45 11.91 -9.63
C LEU A 503 27.91 11.93 -9.19
N ASP A 504 28.52 10.75 -9.02
CA ASP A 504 29.93 10.55 -8.65
C ASP A 504 30.90 10.61 -9.85
N GLY A 505 30.39 10.86 -11.06
CA GLY A 505 31.20 11.12 -12.26
C GLY A 505 31.30 9.98 -13.27
N MET A 506 30.60 8.85 -13.08
CA MET A 506 30.45 7.85 -14.14
C MET A 506 29.58 8.43 -15.28
N SER A 507 29.95 8.19 -16.54
CA SER A 507 29.11 8.62 -17.66
C SER A 507 27.81 7.82 -17.71
N MET A 508 26.73 8.45 -18.17
CA MET A 508 25.43 7.79 -18.36
C MET A 508 25.54 6.60 -19.34
N ASP A 509 26.38 6.69 -20.37
CA ASP A 509 26.57 5.59 -21.33
C ASP A 509 27.20 4.34 -20.69
N ASN A 510 28.22 4.51 -19.84
CA ASN A 510 28.84 3.37 -19.16
C ASN A 510 27.89 2.74 -18.13
N LEU A 511 27.21 3.59 -17.35
CA LEU A 511 26.23 3.14 -16.36
C LEU A 511 25.01 2.47 -17.02
N GLY A 512 24.56 3.04 -18.13
CA GLY A 512 23.50 2.53 -18.98
C GLY A 512 23.84 1.16 -19.54
N GLN A 513 25.04 0.99 -20.10
CA GLN A 513 25.48 -0.30 -20.64
C GLN A 513 25.54 -1.38 -19.56
N HIS A 514 26.11 -1.09 -18.39
CA HIS A 514 26.12 -2.05 -17.27
C HIS A 514 24.71 -2.45 -16.83
N THR A 515 23.78 -1.48 -16.81
CA THR A 515 22.39 -1.70 -16.41
C THR A 515 21.62 -2.48 -17.48
N LEU A 516 21.87 -2.25 -18.76
CA LEU A 516 21.33 -3.03 -19.87
C LEU A 516 21.80 -4.48 -19.80
N ASP A 517 23.09 -4.71 -19.56
CA ASP A 517 23.63 -6.06 -19.40
C ASP A 517 22.97 -6.79 -18.22
N LEU A 518 22.78 -6.11 -17.08
CA LEU A 518 22.03 -6.66 -15.94
C LEU A 518 20.58 -6.96 -16.33
N THR A 519 19.94 -6.06 -17.06
CA THR A 519 18.54 -6.23 -17.51
C THR A 519 18.38 -7.50 -18.33
N LEU A 520 19.28 -7.76 -19.28
CA LEU A 520 19.25 -8.97 -20.09
C LEU A 520 19.53 -10.24 -19.27
N ARG A 521 20.43 -10.19 -18.28
CA ARG A 521 20.67 -11.33 -17.37
C ARG A 521 19.48 -11.61 -16.46
N VAL A 522 18.84 -10.57 -15.91
CA VAL A 522 17.63 -10.70 -15.11
C VAL A 522 16.48 -11.25 -15.94
N ALA A 523 16.27 -10.72 -17.15
CA ALA A 523 15.31 -11.28 -18.10
C ALA A 523 15.60 -12.76 -18.41
N SER A 524 16.90 -13.14 -18.42
CA SER A 524 17.38 -14.51 -18.63
C SER A 524 17.32 -15.44 -17.40
N GLY A 525 16.74 -14.98 -16.29
CA GLY A 525 16.55 -15.78 -15.08
C GLY A 525 17.47 -15.45 -13.89
N GLU A 526 18.37 -14.46 -14.00
CA GLU A 526 19.10 -13.97 -12.82
C GLU A 526 18.10 -13.35 -11.83
N ARG A 527 18.07 -13.84 -10.59
CA ARG A 527 17.16 -13.34 -9.55
C ARG A 527 17.59 -11.96 -9.07
N THR A 528 16.64 -11.03 -8.96
CA THR A 528 16.90 -9.69 -8.37
C THR A 528 17.07 -9.76 -6.85
N CYS A 529 17.53 -8.68 -6.22
CA CYS A 529 17.62 -8.59 -4.75
C CYS A 529 16.28 -8.91 -4.08
N GLY A 530 15.17 -8.44 -4.66
CA GLY A 530 13.82 -8.64 -4.13
C GLY A 530 13.36 -10.11 -4.18
N GLU A 531 13.64 -10.78 -5.30
CA GLU A 531 13.35 -12.22 -5.46
C GLU A 531 14.16 -13.07 -4.47
N ARG A 532 15.43 -12.71 -4.22
CA ARG A 532 16.26 -13.41 -3.21
C ARG A 532 15.78 -13.18 -1.79
N ALA A 533 15.25 -12.00 -1.49
CA ALA A 533 14.69 -11.67 -0.18
C ALA A 533 13.33 -12.35 0.09
N GLY A 534 12.67 -12.89 -0.94
CA GLY A 534 11.31 -13.43 -0.83
C GLY A 534 10.28 -12.35 -0.51
N HIS A 535 10.54 -11.10 -0.91
CA HIS A 535 9.67 -9.95 -0.66
C HIS A 535 8.90 -9.58 -1.93
N THR A 536 7.58 -9.63 -1.92
CA THR A 536 6.66 -9.29 -3.00
C THR A 536 5.31 -8.79 -2.46
N GLN A 537 4.72 -7.81 -3.13
CA GLN A 537 3.45 -7.21 -2.73
C GLN A 537 2.60 -6.87 -3.96
N ILE A 538 1.29 -6.76 -3.77
CA ILE A 538 0.37 -6.34 -4.81
C ILE A 538 -0.76 -5.50 -4.20
N SER A 539 -1.16 -4.47 -4.93
CA SER A 539 -2.41 -3.75 -4.75
C SER A 539 -2.97 -3.48 -6.15
N ILE A 540 -4.27 -3.66 -6.37
CA ILE A 540 -4.95 -3.22 -7.61
C ILE A 540 -5.51 -1.82 -7.34
N TRP A 541 -5.64 -0.98 -8.37
CA TRP A 541 -6.18 0.38 -8.21
C TRP A 541 -7.48 0.38 -7.42
N ARG A 542 -7.45 0.89 -6.19
CA ARG A 542 -8.53 0.68 -5.22
C ARG A 542 -9.79 1.43 -5.60
N ASN A 543 -10.92 0.84 -5.25
CA ASN A 543 -12.22 1.44 -5.42
C ASN A 543 -12.35 2.76 -4.65
N TRP A 544 -12.91 3.78 -5.29
CA TRP A 544 -13.29 5.05 -4.67
C TRP A 544 -14.81 5.10 -4.50
N GLN A 545 -15.32 5.81 -3.50
CA GLN A 545 -16.75 5.76 -3.16
C GLN A 545 -17.58 6.84 -3.87
N GLN A 546 -16.98 7.98 -4.24
CA GLN A 546 -17.71 9.07 -4.88
C GLN A 546 -17.56 9.05 -6.40
N ALA A 547 -18.67 9.04 -7.13
CA ALA A 547 -18.70 9.17 -8.59
C ALA A 547 -18.84 10.63 -9.07
N ASP A 548 -19.08 11.57 -8.15
CA ASP A 548 -19.18 13.01 -8.42
C ASP A 548 -18.91 13.84 -7.14
N ALA A 549 -18.91 15.17 -7.26
CA ALA A 549 -18.68 16.10 -6.14
C ALA A 549 -19.94 16.47 -5.34
N GLY A 550 -21.10 15.85 -5.61
CA GLY A 550 -22.40 16.24 -5.06
C GLY A 550 -22.52 16.12 -3.55
N GLN A 551 -21.80 15.16 -2.93
CA GLN A 551 -21.80 14.95 -1.48
C GLN A 551 -20.60 15.60 -0.76
N LEU A 552 -19.62 16.11 -1.50
CA LEU A 552 -18.33 16.54 -0.97
C LEU A 552 -18.47 17.55 0.18
N GLN A 553 -19.29 18.58 0.01
CA GLN A 553 -19.48 19.62 1.03
C GLN A 553 -20.15 19.09 2.30
N SER A 554 -21.01 18.08 2.19
CA SER A 554 -21.64 17.44 3.35
C SER A 554 -20.62 16.58 4.11
N LEU A 555 -19.79 15.82 3.38
CA LEU A 555 -18.76 14.97 3.95
C LEU A 555 -17.67 15.78 4.66
N LEU A 556 -17.20 16.89 4.05
CA LEU A 556 -16.20 17.78 4.64
C LEU A 556 -16.70 18.52 5.90
N LYS A 557 -18.01 18.74 6.05
CA LYS A 557 -18.61 19.48 7.19
C LYS A 557 -19.12 18.57 8.31
N LYS A 558 -18.87 17.27 8.21
CA LYS A 558 -19.38 16.30 9.15
C LYS A 558 -18.86 16.56 10.57
N THR A 559 -19.77 16.58 11.53
CA THR A 559 -19.43 16.80 12.94
C THR A 559 -18.94 15.50 13.59
N PRO A 560 -17.86 15.53 14.39
CA PRO A 560 -17.39 14.37 15.14
C PRO A 560 -18.48 13.80 16.07
N LEU A 561 -18.46 12.48 16.29
CA LEU A 561 -19.41 11.82 17.17
C LEU A 561 -18.89 11.79 18.62
N GLU A 562 -19.78 12.07 19.58
CA GLU A 562 -19.42 12.20 21.00
C GLU A 562 -19.00 10.87 21.68
N GLY A 563 -19.33 9.73 21.09
CA GLY A 563 -19.00 8.43 21.67
C GLY A 563 -19.88 7.99 22.85
N LEU A 564 -21.05 8.61 23.03
CA LEU A 564 -21.98 8.27 24.12
C LEU A 564 -22.80 7.00 23.79
N PRO A 565 -23.05 6.11 24.75
CA PRO A 565 -23.81 4.88 24.50
C PRO A 565 -25.30 5.15 24.29
N ILE A 566 -25.93 4.31 23.47
CA ILE A 566 -27.36 4.32 23.22
C ILE A 566 -28.09 3.71 24.43
N PRO A 567 -29.06 4.40 25.03
CA PRO A 567 -29.82 3.87 26.16
C PRO A 567 -30.75 2.73 25.72
N LEU A 568 -30.77 1.65 26.49
CA LEU A 568 -31.64 0.49 26.26
C LEU A 568 -33.01 0.68 26.93
N ILE A 569 -34.06 0.12 26.33
CA ILE A 569 -35.38 0.00 26.97
C ILE A 569 -35.33 -1.07 28.05
N ALA A 570 -35.77 -0.70 29.26
CA ALA A 570 -35.97 -1.63 30.35
C ALA A 570 -37.11 -2.62 30.02
N ASP A 571 -36.83 -3.91 30.14
CA ASP A 571 -37.83 -4.98 29.96
C ASP A 571 -38.39 -5.52 31.28
N GLY A 572 -37.93 -4.97 32.42
CA GLY A 572 -38.39 -5.35 33.75
C GLY A 572 -38.04 -6.79 34.15
N ARG A 573 -37.15 -7.46 33.40
CA ARG A 573 -36.74 -8.84 33.66
C ARG A 573 -35.33 -8.87 34.25
N PRO A 574 -35.06 -9.74 35.24
CA PRO A 574 -33.70 -9.98 35.68
C PRO A 574 -32.93 -10.71 34.56
N HIS A 575 -31.69 -10.28 34.34
CA HIS A 575 -30.76 -10.86 33.38
C HIS A 575 -29.64 -11.56 34.16
N PRO A 576 -29.82 -12.82 34.62
CA PRO A 576 -28.84 -13.47 35.47
C PRO A 576 -27.52 -13.71 34.71
N SER A 577 -26.39 -13.32 35.32
CA SER A 577 -25.05 -13.43 34.73
C SER A 577 -24.08 -14.29 35.54
N ALA A 578 -24.50 -14.77 36.72
CA ALA A 578 -23.62 -15.44 37.69
C ALA A 578 -22.92 -16.70 37.14
N ASP A 579 -23.49 -17.31 36.11
CA ASP A 579 -22.94 -18.51 35.47
C ASP A 579 -21.89 -18.20 34.38
N PHE A 580 -21.73 -16.93 33.98
CA PHE A 580 -20.82 -16.51 32.92
C PHE A 580 -19.64 -15.71 33.47
N THR A 581 -18.45 -16.28 33.36
CA THR A 581 -17.20 -15.62 33.73
C THR A 581 -16.22 -15.63 32.56
N LEU A 582 -15.28 -14.69 32.58
CA LEU A 582 -14.21 -14.53 31.61
C LEU A 582 -12.88 -14.67 32.35
N ARG A 583 -11.94 -15.42 31.78
CA ARG A 583 -10.54 -15.34 32.20
C ARG A 583 -9.94 -14.05 31.64
N VAL A 584 -9.37 -13.25 32.52
CA VAL A 584 -8.69 -12.01 32.14
C VAL A 584 -7.30 -11.94 32.76
N TYR A 585 -6.41 -11.28 32.04
CA TYR A 585 -5.09 -10.89 32.47
C TYR A 585 -5.15 -9.50 33.09
N GLU A 586 -4.58 -9.36 34.28
CA GLU A 586 -4.36 -8.06 34.91
C GLU A 586 -3.37 -7.25 34.06
N SER A 587 -3.73 -6.01 33.76
CA SER A 587 -2.91 -5.08 32.98
C SER A 587 -3.13 -3.67 33.52
N GLY A 588 -2.05 -2.91 33.70
CA GLY A 588 -2.06 -1.66 34.47
C GLY A 588 -3.06 -0.60 33.97
N ALA A 589 -3.43 -0.60 32.69
CA ALA A 589 -4.43 0.34 32.14
C ALA A 589 -5.85 -0.22 32.14
N GLN A 590 -6.02 -1.49 31.75
CA GLN A 590 -7.30 -2.20 31.68
C GLN A 590 -7.02 -3.71 31.54
N ASP A 591 -7.68 -4.55 32.36
CA ASP A 591 -7.61 -6.02 32.23
C ASP A 591 -7.89 -6.47 30.79
N THR A 592 -7.45 -7.64 30.32
CA THR A 592 -7.74 -8.09 28.93
C THR A 592 -7.90 -9.61 28.81
N ILE A 593 -8.64 -10.11 27.82
CA ILE A 593 -8.84 -11.56 27.63
C ILE A 593 -7.66 -12.27 26.94
N ASP A 594 -6.79 -11.51 26.28
CA ASP A 594 -5.64 -12.03 25.54
C ASP A 594 -4.49 -11.01 25.54
N ARG A 595 -3.25 -11.48 25.40
CA ARG A 595 -2.05 -10.65 25.37
C ARG A 595 -1.29 -10.90 24.08
N VAL A 596 -1.23 -9.90 23.21
CA VAL A 596 -0.54 -9.99 21.90
C VAL A 596 0.63 -9.03 21.81
N GLY A 597 1.68 -9.46 21.12
CA GLY A 597 2.71 -8.57 20.60
C GLY A 597 2.30 -8.04 19.22
N LEU A 598 2.28 -6.73 19.02
CA LEU A 598 1.79 -6.12 17.79
C LEU A 598 2.95 -5.52 16.98
N ILE A 599 3.04 -5.88 15.71
CA ILE A 599 3.89 -5.22 14.72
C ILE A 599 2.97 -4.50 13.76
N LEU A 600 2.94 -3.18 13.83
CA LEU A 600 2.02 -2.36 13.06
C LEU A 600 2.79 -1.65 11.92
N PRO A 601 2.71 -2.13 10.68
CA PRO A 601 3.30 -1.43 9.54
C PRO A 601 2.58 -0.10 9.31
N THR A 602 3.27 0.95 8.89
CA THR A 602 2.66 2.25 8.51
C THR A 602 2.42 2.40 7.01
N SER A 603 2.74 1.37 6.24
CA SER A 603 2.61 1.38 4.78
C SER A 603 2.54 -0.04 4.23
N LEU A 604 2.01 -0.19 3.01
CA LEU A 604 2.01 -1.49 2.33
C LEU A 604 3.42 -2.05 2.17
N CYS A 605 4.39 -1.21 1.78
CA CYS A 605 5.81 -1.56 1.60
C CYS A 605 6.44 -2.20 2.85
N SER A 606 6.04 -1.81 4.05
CA SER A 606 6.51 -2.40 5.31
C SER A 606 5.69 -3.61 5.77
N GLY A 607 4.53 -3.87 5.15
CA GLY A 607 3.58 -4.90 5.55
C GLY A 607 4.14 -6.33 5.51
N GLN A 608 4.79 -6.72 4.42
CA GLN A 608 5.34 -8.08 4.36
C GLN A 608 6.50 -8.29 5.34
N ILE A 609 7.35 -7.28 5.56
CA ILE A 609 8.41 -7.35 6.58
C ILE A 609 7.79 -7.52 7.97
N ALA A 610 6.70 -6.79 8.27
CA ALA A 610 5.97 -6.97 9.52
C ALA A 610 5.45 -8.41 9.68
N ARG A 611 4.93 -9.04 8.61
CA ARG A 611 4.55 -10.47 8.61
C ARG A 611 5.73 -11.39 8.86
N MET A 612 6.87 -11.14 8.20
CA MET A 612 8.10 -11.91 8.39
C MET A 612 8.60 -11.82 9.83
N ALA A 613 8.58 -10.62 10.42
CA ALA A 613 8.95 -10.39 11.81
C ALA A 613 8.00 -11.13 12.78
N ALA A 614 6.69 -10.99 12.61
CA ALA A 614 5.71 -11.66 13.45
C ALA A 614 5.86 -13.19 13.38
N ARG A 615 6.05 -13.74 12.17
CA ARG A 615 6.33 -15.17 11.95
C ARG A 615 7.59 -15.62 12.71
N ARG A 616 8.72 -14.94 12.51
CA ARG A 616 10.00 -15.27 13.18
C ARG A 616 9.88 -15.24 14.71
N LEU A 617 9.17 -14.25 15.27
CA LEU A 617 8.96 -14.13 16.71
C LEU A 617 8.07 -15.25 17.27
N ASN A 618 7.01 -15.62 16.55
CA ASN A 618 6.16 -16.74 16.90
C ASN A 618 6.89 -18.08 16.84
N GLU A 619 7.66 -18.34 15.77
CA GLU A 619 8.46 -19.56 15.60
C GLU A 619 9.51 -19.72 16.71
N LYS A 620 10.10 -18.60 17.17
CA LYS A 620 11.06 -18.57 18.28
C LYS A 620 10.41 -18.63 19.67
N GLY A 621 9.08 -18.54 19.77
CA GLY A 621 8.36 -18.53 21.04
C GLY A 621 8.69 -17.34 21.95
N ILE A 622 9.09 -16.19 21.36
CA ILE A 622 9.41 -14.98 22.14
C ILE A 622 8.17 -14.53 22.93
N GLY A 623 8.34 -14.09 24.18
CA GLY A 623 7.25 -13.58 25.00
C GLY A 623 6.30 -14.62 25.60
N GLN A 624 6.40 -15.90 25.25
CA GLN A 624 5.55 -16.96 25.83
C GLN A 624 5.69 -17.05 27.35
N ALA A 625 6.90 -16.86 27.88
CA ALA A 625 7.17 -16.81 29.32
C ALA A 625 6.47 -15.63 30.03
N CYS A 626 6.16 -14.56 29.30
CA CYS A 626 5.42 -13.39 29.76
C CYS A 626 3.91 -13.51 29.46
N GLY A 627 3.46 -14.69 29.04
CA GLY A 627 2.09 -15.02 28.68
C GLY A 627 1.53 -14.30 27.46
N LEU A 628 2.38 -13.89 26.52
CA LEU A 628 1.91 -13.53 25.18
C LEU A 628 1.40 -14.79 24.47
N SER A 629 0.21 -14.70 23.86
CA SER A 629 -0.35 -15.81 23.08
C SER A 629 0.31 -15.91 21.70
N ARG A 630 0.56 -14.76 21.06
CA ARG A 630 1.18 -14.64 19.74
C ARG A 630 1.63 -13.22 19.42
N PHE A 631 2.48 -13.11 18.41
CA PHE A 631 2.71 -11.89 17.65
C PHE A 631 1.77 -11.80 16.46
N VAL A 632 1.22 -10.61 16.23
CA VAL A 632 0.37 -10.30 15.09
C VAL A 632 0.94 -9.12 14.31
N SER A 633 0.79 -9.18 12.99
CA SER A 633 1.05 -8.03 12.11
C SER A 633 -0.23 -7.63 11.40
N LEU A 634 -0.58 -6.35 11.42
CA LEU A 634 -1.79 -5.82 10.80
C LEU A 634 -1.45 -5.15 9.47
N THR A 635 -1.27 -5.94 8.42
CA THR A 635 -0.87 -5.43 7.10
C THR A 635 -2.03 -4.85 6.32
N HIS A 636 -1.87 -3.66 5.76
CA HIS A 636 -2.88 -2.96 4.97
C HIS A 636 -2.26 -2.23 3.77
N THR A 637 -3.09 -1.75 2.85
CA THR A 637 -2.63 -0.99 1.65
C THR A 637 -2.46 0.51 1.87
N GLU A 638 -2.85 1.03 3.04
CA GLU A 638 -2.85 2.47 3.31
C GLU A 638 -1.48 3.00 3.81
N GLY A 639 -1.31 4.33 3.78
CA GLY A 639 -0.13 5.05 4.29
C GLY A 639 0.73 5.72 3.22
N CYS A 640 0.70 5.24 1.98
CA CYS A 640 1.41 5.81 0.82
C CYS A 640 0.46 5.96 -0.38
N GLY A 641 0.66 6.98 -1.22
CA GLY A 641 -0.08 7.17 -2.48
C GLY A 641 -1.61 7.24 -2.32
N VAL A 642 -2.08 7.94 -1.29
CA VAL A 642 -3.51 8.10 -0.99
C VAL A 642 -3.85 9.53 -0.59
N SER A 643 -5.12 9.90 -0.75
CA SER A 643 -5.66 11.21 -0.38
C SER A 643 -5.42 11.57 1.09
N GLY A 644 -5.19 12.87 1.34
CA GLY A 644 -5.00 13.42 2.68
C GLY A 644 -6.30 13.89 3.35
N GLY A 645 -6.17 14.51 4.52
CA GLY A 645 -7.30 15.14 5.22
C GLY A 645 -8.16 14.10 5.95
N PRO A 646 -9.51 14.10 5.80
CA PRO A 646 -10.38 13.21 6.55
C PRO A 646 -10.05 11.71 6.45
N SER A 647 -9.54 11.25 5.29
CA SER A 647 -9.09 9.88 5.10
C SER A 647 -7.84 9.54 5.93
N GLU A 648 -6.91 10.48 6.05
CA GLU A 648 -5.71 10.36 6.89
C GLU A 648 -6.08 10.33 8.38
N ASP A 649 -7.05 11.13 8.82
CA ASP A 649 -7.56 11.13 10.19
C ASP A 649 -8.24 9.80 10.55
N LEU A 650 -9.03 9.23 9.63
CA LEU A 650 -9.66 7.92 9.79
C LEU A 650 -8.59 6.83 9.99
N TYR A 651 -7.57 6.81 9.13
CA TYR A 651 -6.46 5.88 9.18
C TYR A 651 -5.66 6.01 10.50
N ALA A 652 -5.29 7.24 10.88
CA ALA A 652 -4.57 7.52 12.12
C ALA A 652 -5.36 7.08 13.36
N ARG A 653 -6.69 7.30 13.35
CA ARG A 653 -7.59 6.87 14.42
C ARG A 653 -7.65 5.35 14.55
N THR A 654 -7.84 4.66 13.43
CA THR A 654 -7.92 3.19 13.37
C THR A 654 -6.65 2.55 13.91
N MET A 655 -5.48 3.00 13.45
CA MET A 655 -4.19 2.47 13.91
C MET A 655 -3.88 2.79 15.37
N THR A 656 -4.22 3.99 15.82
CA THR A 656 -4.11 4.33 17.25
C THR A 656 -4.99 3.41 18.09
N GLY A 657 -6.20 3.10 17.62
CA GLY A 657 -7.10 2.14 18.27
C GLY A 657 -6.42 0.79 18.52
N TYR A 658 -5.72 0.24 17.53
CA TYR A 658 -4.95 -1.01 17.68
C TYR A 658 -3.71 -0.88 18.58
N LEU A 659 -2.97 0.23 18.48
CA LEU A 659 -1.80 0.49 19.36
C LEU A 659 -2.19 0.58 20.83
N THR A 660 -3.36 1.16 21.12
CA THR A 660 -3.90 1.30 22.48
C THR A 660 -4.90 0.22 22.87
N HIS A 661 -5.08 -0.79 22.02
CA HIS A 661 -6.06 -1.85 22.23
C HIS A 661 -5.75 -2.62 23.54
N PRO A 662 -6.74 -3.00 24.35
CA PRO A 662 -6.50 -3.71 25.63
C PRO A 662 -5.63 -4.97 25.50
N MET A 663 -5.80 -5.73 24.41
CA MET A 663 -4.98 -6.93 24.13
C MET A 663 -3.52 -6.63 23.73
N THR A 664 -3.19 -5.41 23.31
CA THR A 664 -1.83 -5.03 22.89
C THR A 664 -0.93 -4.85 24.11
N THR A 665 -0.06 -5.85 24.37
CA THR A 665 0.87 -5.82 25.51
C THR A 665 2.13 -5.03 25.18
N ALA A 666 2.70 -5.27 24.01
CA ALA A 666 3.86 -4.55 23.47
C ALA A 666 3.63 -4.32 21.99
N ALA A 667 4.00 -3.15 21.49
CA ALA A 667 3.81 -2.81 20.09
C ALA A 667 5.03 -2.11 19.49
N LEU A 668 5.29 -2.37 18.21
CA LEU A 668 6.29 -1.70 17.41
C LEU A 668 5.63 -1.17 16.14
N LEU A 669 5.88 0.09 15.81
CA LEU A 669 5.56 0.64 14.50
C LEU A 669 6.74 0.42 13.57
N LEU A 670 6.44 -0.12 12.40
CA LEU A 670 7.41 -0.35 11.33
C LEU A 670 7.06 0.56 10.16
N GLU A 671 7.88 1.57 9.94
CA GLU A 671 7.79 2.38 8.73
C GLU A 671 8.66 1.79 7.63
N HIS A 672 8.33 2.16 6.40
CA HIS A 672 9.23 1.97 5.30
C HIS A 672 10.26 3.11 5.23
N GLY A 673 9.78 4.36 5.29
CA GLY A 673 10.54 5.61 5.39
C GLY A 673 10.14 6.69 4.36
N CYS A 674 9.37 6.35 3.32
CA CYS A 674 8.96 7.26 2.22
C CYS A 674 7.45 7.54 2.16
N GLU A 675 6.67 6.90 3.01
CA GLU A 675 5.23 7.12 3.15
C GLU A 675 4.90 8.49 3.73
N ARG A 676 3.63 8.88 3.58
CA ARG A 676 3.10 10.13 4.14
C ARG A 676 3.00 10.05 5.67
N THR A 677 2.63 8.89 6.20
CA THR A 677 2.33 8.66 7.62
C THR A 677 3.45 7.92 8.35
N HIS A 678 4.67 8.42 8.23
CA HIS A 678 5.87 7.87 8.87
C HIS A 678 5.82 7.89 10.42
N ASN A 679 6.78 7.25 11.09
CA ASN A 679 6.84 7.13 12.55
C ASN A 679 6.70 8.47 13.31
N ASP A 680 7.29 9.57 12.81
CA ASP A 680 7.15 10.88 13.47
C ASP A 680 5.71 11.43 13.43
N PHE A 681 4.94 11.12 12.39
CA PHE A 681 3.52 11.48 12.30
C PHE A 681 2.76 10.77 13.41
N TYR A 682 2.99 9.47 13.59
CA TYR A 682 2.38 8.70 14.67
C TYR A 682 2.80 9.15 16.06
N ARG A 683 4.08 9.51 16.27
CA ARG A 683 4.52 10.13 17.53
C ARG A 683 3.71 11.38 17.86
N GLN A 684 3.50 12.26 16.87
CA GLN A 684 2.72 13.47 17.06
C GLN A 684 1.24 13.15 17.35
N GLN A 685 0.63 12.24 16.59
CA GLN A 685 -0.76 11.81 16.79
C GLN A 685 -0.99 11.19 18.18
N LEU A 686 -0.09 10.30 18.62
CA LEU A 686 -0.16 9.67 19.94
C LEU A 686 0.04 10.70 21.05
N LYS A 687 1.00 11.62 20.90
CA LYS A 687 1.24 12.71 21.86
C LYS A 687 0.03 13.63 22.00
N GLN A 688 -0.62 13.99 20.89
CA GLN A 688 -1.85 14.82 20.92
C GLN A 688 -3.00 14.12 21.65
N ARG A 689 -3.01 12.79 21.66
CA ARG A 689 -4.00 11.95 22.36
C ARG A 689 -3.58 11.57 23.78
N GLY A 690 -2.45 12.09 24.28
CA GLY A 690 -1.96 11.80 25.63
C GLY A 690 -1.46 10.36 25.84
N VAL A 691 -1.10 9.65 24.77
CA VAL A 691 -0.56 8.29 24.85
C VAL A 691 0.95 8.35 25.09
N ASP A 692 1.42 7.62 26.09
CA ASP A 692 2.85 7.48 26.37
C ASP A 692 3.59 6.75 25.24
N MET A 693 4.57 7.44 24.65
CA MET A 693 5.34 6.95 23.50
C MET A 693 6.44 5.95 23.88
N ASP A 694 6.88 5.93 25.15
CA ASP A 694 7.93 5.02 25.61
C ASP A 694 7.44 3.56 25.66
N ARG A 695 6.12 3.36 25.51
CA ARG A 695 5.47 2.04 25.37
C ARG A 695 5.67 1.40 23.99
N PHE A 696 6.17 2.12 23.00
CA PHE A 696 6.24 1.67 21.61
C PHE A 696 7.66 1.56 21.07
N GLY A 697 7.90 0.51 20.29
CA GLY A 697 9.06 0.36 19.44
C GLY A 697 8.90 1.12 18.14
N TRP A 698 10.03 1.53 17.57
CA TRP A 698 10.07 2.28 16.32
C TRP A 698 11.21 1.75 15.46
N ALA A 699 10.88 1.31 14.25
CA ALA A 699 11.84 0.81 13.28
C ALA A 699 11.51 1.33 11.87
N SER A 700 12.51 1.39 11.01
CA SER A 700 12.43 1.94 9.67
C SER A 700 13.27 1.11 8.70
N VAL A 701 12.64 0.54 7.68
CA VAL A 701 13.34 -0.31 6.70
C VAL A 701 14.46 0.48 6.00
N GLN A 702 14.17 1.70 5.54
CA GLN A 702 15.10 2.53 4.76
C GLN A 702 16.19 3.18 5.60
N LEU A 703 15.92 3.47 6.88
CA LEU A 703 16.90 4.11 7.77
C LEU A 703 17.74 3.09 8.55
N ASP A 704 17.20 1.90 8.83
CA ASP A 704 17.89 0.86 9.61
C ASP A 704 18.73 -0.08 8.74
N GLY A 705 18.81 0.20 7.44
CA GLY A 705 19.73 -0.44 6.50
C GLY A 705 19.22 -1.75 5.91
N GLY A 706 17.92 -1.84 5.64
CA GLY A 706 17.33 -2.89 4.83
C GLY A 706 16.56 -3.96 5.60
N ILE A 707 16.05 -4.95 4.86
CA ILE A 707 15.13 -5.99 5.37
C ILE A 707 15.77 -6.78 6.52
N ASP A 708 16.99 -7.29 6.33
CA ASP A 708 17.60 -8.15 7.34
C ASP A 708 17.95 -7.40 8.62
N LYS A 709 18.50 -6.19 8.52
CA LYS A 709 18.87 -5.39 9.70
C LYS A 709 17.64 -4.97 10.50
N VAL A 710 16.57 -4.56 9.83
CA VAL A 710 15.34 -4.16 10.52
C VAL A 710 14.66 -5.36 11.21
N LEU A 711 14.67 -6.54 10.59
CA LEU A 711 14.14 -7.77 11.22
C LEU A 711 14.89 -8.11 12.52
N HIS A 712 16.23 -8.01 12.53
CA HIS A 712 17.01 -8.21 13.75
C HIS A 712 16.70 -7.16 14.81
N ARG A 713 16.55 -5.89 14.42
CA ARG A 713 16.20 -4.80 15.35
C ARG A 713 14.83 -4.99 15.99
N ILE A 714 13.83 -5.40 15.22
CA ILE A 714 12.49 -5.70 15.74
C ILE A 714 12.56 -6.82 16.77
N GLU A 715 13.32 -7.88 16.47
CA GLU A 715 13.51 -8.98 17.40
C GLU A 715 14.18 -8.55 18.70
N SER A 716 15.30 -7.82 18.62
CA SER A 716 15.96 -7.26 19.81
C SER A 716 15.01 -6.39 20.63
N PHE A 717 14.24 -5.52 19.99
CA PHE A 717 13.27 -4.67 20.69
C PHE A 717 12.27 -5.48 21.52
N PHE A 718 11.67 -6.53 20.95
CA PHE A 718 10.69 -7.34 21.69
C PHE A 718 11.35 -8.19 22.77
N VAL A 719 12.54 -8.74 22.53
CA VAL A 719 13.30 -9.46 23.56
C VAL A 719 13.55 -8.57 24.77
N ASP A 720 14.06 -7.35 24.54
CA ASP A 720 14.39 -6.41 25.62
C ASP A 720 13.14 -5.88 26.33
N THR A 721 12.10 -5.53 25.57
CA THR A 721 10.84 -4.98 26.11
C THR A 721 10.10 -6.00 26.95
N LEU A 722 10.10 -7.28 26.54
CA LEU A 722 9.37 -8.34 27.24
C LEU A 722 10.17 -8.88 28.44
N ALA A 723 11.50 -8.79 28.43
CA ALA A 723 12.34 -9.25 29.54
C ALA A 723 12.10 -8.49 30.87
N VAL A 724 11.54 -7.28 30.80
CA VAL A 724 11.23 -6.45 31.98
C VAL A 724 9.77 -6.54 32.44
N LEU A 725 8.93 -7.32 31.74
CA LEU A 725 7.52 -7.49 32.13
C LEU A 725 7.39 -8.60 33.18
N ASP A 726 6.64 -8.28 34.25
CA ASP A 726 6.24 -9.28 35.23
C ASP A 726 5.35 -10.37 34.59
N PRO A 727 5.41 -11.61 35.10
CA PRO A 727 4.48 -12.65 34.71
C PRO A 727 3.03 -12.19 34.88
N PRO A 728 2.14 -12.51 33.93
CA PRO A 728 0.74 -12.10 34.01
C PRO A 728 0.04 -12.73 35.23
N THR A 729 -0.73 -11.93 35.95
CA THR A 729 -1.72 -12.46 36.89
C THR A 729 -3.05 -12.68 36.18
N MET A 730 -3.66 -13.85 36.39
CA MET A 730 -4.94 -14.22 35.79
C MET A 730 -6.04 -14.27 36.85
N TYR A 731 -7.21 -13.73 36.53
CA TYR A 731 -8.39 -13.76 37.40
C TYR A 731 -9.67 -13.98 36.59
N HIS A 732 -10.77 -14.25 37.29
CA HIS A 732 -12.09 -14.39 36.67
C HIS A 732 -12.91 -13.12 36.92
N ARG A 733 -13.55 -12.62 35.86
CA ARG A 733 -14.45 -11.46 35.91
C ARG A 733 -15.78 -11.80 35.26
N GLY A 734 -16.83 -11.06 35.59
CA GLY A 734 -18.15 -11.26 34.99
C GLY A 734 -18.28 -10.56 33.64
N LEU A 735 -19.52 -10.47 33.16
CA LEU A 735 -19.86 -9.84 31.89
C LEU A 735 -19.55 -8.33 31.84
N GLU A 736 -19.31 -7.67 32.98
CA GLU A 736 -18.88 -6.27 33.06
C GLU A 736 -17.58 -6.00 32.27
N ARG A 737 -16.76 -7.04 32.05
CA ARG A 737 -15.53 -6.94 31.28
C ARG A 737 -15.70 -7.39 29.83
N LEU A 738 -16.86 -7.89 29.40
CA LEU A 738 -17.01 -8.32 28.01
C LEU A 738 -17.05 -7.11 27.07
N ARG A 739 -16.21 -7.11 26.03
CA ARG A 739 -16.22 -6.12 24.94
C ARG A 739 -16.43 -6.86 23.62
N LEU A 740 -17.65 -6.81 23.10
CA LEU A 740 -18.10 -7.67 22.01
C LEU A 740 -18.61 -6.85 20.82
N ALA A 741 -18.26 -7.27 19.60
CA ALA A 741 -18.82 -6.73 18.37
C ALA A 741 -19.81 -7.71 17.71
N LEU A 742 -20.86 -7.19 17.07
CA LEU A 742 -21.90 -7.96 16.38
C LEU A 742 -22.05 -7.52 14.91
N PRO A 743 -21.10 -7.83 14.01
CA PRO A 743 -21.12 -7.34 12.63
C PRO A 743 -22.30 -7.85 11.77
N MET A 744 -22.80 -9.07 12.01
CA MET A 744 -23.97 -9.70 11.37
C MET A 744 -24.01 -9.64 9.82
N VAL A 745 -23.67 -10.73 9.14
CA VAL A 745 -23.74 -10.87 7.67
C VAL A 745 -25.08 -11.49 7.25
N GLY A 746 -25.79 -10.80 6.38
CA GLY A 746 -27.03 -11.29 5.79
C GLY A 746 -28.26 -11.18 6.70
N PRO A 747 -29.38 -11.82 6.33
CA PRO A 747 -30.64 -11.70 7.06
C PRO A 747 -30.55 -12.32 8.46
N VAL A 748 -31.30 -11.73 9.40
CA VAL A 748 -31.43 -12.19 10.79
C VAL A 748 -32.86 -12.65 11.02
N SER A 749 -33.06 -13.82 11.61
CA SER A 749 -34.40 -14.33 11.97
C SER A 749 -34.95 -13.67 13.25
N ASP A 750 -36.27 -13.73 13.45
CA ASP A 750 -36.92 -13.22 14.67
C ASP A 750 -36.34 -13.87 15.94
N ASP A 751 -36.08 -15.18 15.92
CA ASP A 751 -35.50 -15.93 17.04
C ASP A 751 -34.06 -15.51 17.34
N LEU A 752 -33.25 -15.27 16.30
CA LEU A 752 -31.87 -14.84 16.46
C LEU A 752 -31.84 -13.40 16.97
N ALA A 753 -32.68 -12.52 16.42
CA ALA A 753 -32.86 -11.16 16.90
C ALA A 753 -33.26 -11.15 18.39
N ALA A 754 -34.24 -11.95 18.81
CA ALA A 754 -34.65 -12.07 20.21
C ALA A 754 -33.51 -12.54 21.13
N SER A 755 -32.72 -13.52 20.67
CA SER A 755 -31.58 -14.06 21.40
C SER A 755 -30.45 -13.04 21.56
N LEU A 756 -30.17 -12.27 20.50
CA LEU A 756 -29.17 -11.19 20.51
C LEU A 756 -29.62 -10.01 21.38
N ILE A 757 -30.91 -9.66 21.38
CA ILE A 757 -31.46 -8.62 22.29
C ILE A 757 -31.20 -9.01 23.75
N ARG A 758 -31.45 -10.27 24.12
CA ARG A 758 -31.18 -10.78 25.47
C ARG A 758 -29.69 -10.74 25.80
N LEU A 759 -28.83 -11.17 24.86
CA LEU A 759 -27.37 -11.08 25.01
C LEU A 759 -26.92 -9.64 25.27
N ILE A 760 -27.37 -8.68 24.44
CA ILE A 760 -27.01 -7.27 24.56
C ILE A 760 -27.44 -6.71 25.92
N ARG A 761 -28.67 -7.00 26.37
CA ARG A 761 -29.13 -6.59 27.69
C ARG A 761 -28.24 -7.16 28.79
N MET A 762 -27.98 -8.47 28.76
CA MET A 762 -27.12 -9.12 29.75
C MET A 762 -25.75 -8.47 29.83
N VAL A 763 -25.08 -8.20 28.70
CA VAL A 763 -23.74 -7.59 28.71
C VAL A 763 -23.79 -6.14 29.19
N VAL A 764 -24.69 -5.32 28.62
CA VAL A 764 -24.74 -3.88 28.87
C VAL A 764 -25.22 -3.55 30.28
N THR A 765 -26.21 -4.28 30.83
CA THR A 765 -26.70 -4.02 32.20
C THR A 765 -25.68 -4.39 33.28
N HIS A 766 -24.69 -5.23 32.95
CA HIS A 766 -23.57 -5.53 33.83
C HIS A 766 -22.38 -4.60 33.62
N GLY A 767 -22.43 -3.67 32.66
CA GLY A 767 -21.36 -2.71 32.40
C GLY A 767 -20.35 -3.14 31.33
N GLY A 768 -20.65 -4.17 30.55
CA GLY A 768 -19.87 -4.53 29.36
C GLY A 768 -20.12 -3.59 28.17
N THR A 769 -19.39 -3.84 27.08
CA THR A 769 -19.48 -3.06 25.83
C THR A 769 -20.00 -3.92 24.69
N ILE A 770 -20.97 -3.41 23.93
CA ILE A 770 -21.44 -3.96 22.67
C ILE A 770 -21.25 -2.91 21.57
N VAL A 771 -20.65 -3.30 20.45
CA VAL A 771 -20.52 -2.46 19.25
C VAL A 771 -21.14 -3.16 18.04
N ILE A 772 -21.98 -2.45 17.29
CA ILE A 772 -22.59 -2.95 16.05
C ILE A 772 -22.25 -1.99 14.91
N PRO A 773 -21.86 -2.45 13.71
CA PRO A 773 -21.71 -1.57 12.56
C PRO A 773 -23.08 -1.08 12.08
N ASP A 774 -23.17 0.17 11.64
CA ASP A 774 -24.43 0.81 11.23
C ASP A 774 -25.14 0.12 10.04
N GLN A 775 -24.40 -0.63 9.23
CA GLN A 775 -24.93 -1.45 8.15
C GLN A 775 -25.40 -2.86 8.55
N ALA A 776 -25.24 -3.27 9.82
CA ALA A 776 -25.69 -4.58 10.27
C ALA A 776 -27.20 -4.75 10.07
N ALA A 777 -27.62 -5.84 9.42
CA ALA A 777 -29.03 -6.16 9.18
C ALA A 777 -29.88 -6.20 10.47
N LEU A 778 -29.24 -6.46 11.62
CA LEU A 778 -29.87 -6.43 12.93
C LEU A 778 -30.46 -5.05 13.29
N LEU A 779 -29.83 -3.94 12.87
CA LEU A 779 -30.27 -2.59 13.22
C LEU A 779 -31.55 -2.17 12.49
N SER A 780 -31.84 -2.75 11.33
CA SER A 780 -33.08 -2.54 10.56
C SER A 780 -34.18 -3.56 10.92
N HIS A 781 -33.87 -4.56 11.74
CA HIS A 781 -34.82 -5.61 12.12
C HIS A 781 -35.90 -5.09 13.08
N SER A 782 -37.18 -5.31 12.76
CA SER A 782 -38.32 -4.71 13.47
C SER A 782 -38.37 -5.13 14.95
N VAL A 783 -38.21 -6.43 15.24
CA VAL A 783 -38.17 -6.97 16.61
C VAL A 783 -37.05 -6.32 17.42
N PHE A 784 -35.87 -6.14 16.81
CA PHE A 784 -34.70 -5.55 17.45
C PHE A 784 -34.96 -4.09 17.82
N GLN A 785 -35.43 -3.28 16.87
CA GLN A 785 -35.76 -1.88 17.11
C GLN A 785 -36.81 -1.74 18.21
N HIS A 786 -37.94 -2.44 18.08
CA HIS A 786 -39.06 -2.31 19.00
C HIS A 786 -38.72 -2.70 20.44
N GLN A 787 -37.96 -3.77 20.63
CA GLN A 787 -37.66 -4.27 21.97
C GLN A 787 -36.44 -3.60 22.60
N LEU A 788 -35.36 -3.34 21.86
CA LEU A 788 -34.10 -2.89 22.45
C LEU A 788 -34.04 -1.36 22.66
N VAL A 789 -34.45 -0.57 21.66
CA VAL A 789 -34.24 0.90 21.63
C VAL A 789 -35.53 1.71 21.43
N GLY A 790 -36.62 1.05 21.04
CA GLY A 790 -37.94 1.63 20.79
C GLY A 790 -38.12 2.19 19.38
N LYS A 791 -39.08 3.11 19.23
CA LYS A 791 -39.44 3.71 17.93
C LYS A 791 -38.47 4.79 17.42
N LYS A 792 -37.36 5.04 18.13
CA LYS A 792 -36.39 6.07 17.71
C LYS A 792 -35.43 5.47 16.69
N PRO A 793 -35.10 6.18 15.60
CA PRO A 793 -34.10 5.70 14.65
C PRO A 793 -32.75 5.60 15.35
N ILE A 794 -32.09 4.45 15.19
CA ILE A 794 -30.73 4.22 15.66
C ILE A 794 -29.78 5.02 14.76
N ARG A 795 -28.88 5.79 15.38
CA ARG A 795 -27.84 6.53 14.67
C ARG A 795 -26.47 6.09 15.19
N PRO A 796 -25.41 6.18 14.38
CA PRO A 796 -24.05 5.95 14.85
C PRO A 796 -23.72 6.85 16.05
N THR A 797 -23.08 6.24 17.04
CA THR A 797 -22.54 6.91 18.23
C THR A 797 -21.02 6.98 18.19
N LEU A 798 -20.39 6.11 17.39
CA LEU A 798 -18.95 6.03 17.21
C LEU A 798 -18.60 6.30 15.76
N GLU A 799 -17.58 7.11 15.53
CA GLU A 799 -16.91 7.18 14.24
C GLU A 799 -16.17 5.86 14.00
N TYR A 800 -15.88 5.55 12.73
CA TYR A 800 -15.13 4.36 12.35
C TYR A 800 -13.80 4.27 13.13
N GLY A 801 -13.61 3.19 13.89
CA GLY A 801 -12.42 2.94 14.69
C GLY A 801 -12.26 3.83 15.94
N GLN A 802 -13.31 4.55 16.37
CA GLN A 802 -13.31 5.29 17.63
C GLN A 802 -13.42 4.32 18.82
N CYS A 803 -12.54 4.45 19.82
CA CYS A 803 -12.56 3.62 21.03
C CYS A 803 -13.92 3.74 21.77
N ALA A 804 -14.53 2.60 22.07
CA ALA A 804 -15.81 2.52 22.75
C ALA A 804 -15.67 2.56 24.27
N VAL A 805 -16.58 3.26 24.95
CA VAL A 805 -16.76 3.17 26.41
C VAL A 805 -17.71 2.01 26.76
N PRO A 806 -17.89 1.65 28.04
CA PRO A 806 -18.95 0.73 28.47
C PRO A 806 -20.34 1.15 27.97
N GLY A 807 -21.10 0.20 27.42
CA GLY A 807 -22.45 0.46 26.89
C GLY A 807 -22.72 -0.13 25.50
N PHE A 808 -23.90 0.21 24.95
CA PHE A 808 -24.32 -0.19 23.61
C PHE A 808 -24.01 0.92 22.60
N HIS A 809 -23.25 0.60 21.56
CA HIS A 809 -22.82 1.55 20.55
C HIS A 809 -23.11 1.07 19.13
N VAL A 810 -23.34 2.04 18.25
CA VAL A 810 -23.29 1.82 16.80
C VAL A 810 -22.09 2.55 16.22
N MET A 811 -21.25 1.81 15.51
CA MET A 811 -20.10 2.36 14.79
C MET A 811 -20.49 2.64 13.35
N GLU A 812 -20.17 3.83 12.88
CA GLU A 812 -20.35 4.18 11.47
C GLU A 812 -19.42 3.35 10.57
N THR A 813 -19.94 2.85 9.45
CA THR A 813 -19.16 2.21 8.40
C THR A 813 -19.03 3.11 7.17
N GLN A 814 -17.93 2.98 6.44
CA GLN A 814 -17.67 3.78 5.25
C GLN A 814 -17.80 2.98 3.94
N THR A 815 -17.93 1.65 4.05
CA THR A 815 -18.02 0.72 2.92
C THR A 815 -18.85 -0.50 3.34
N THR A 816 -19.37 -1.22 2.34
CA THR A 816 -20.01 -2.53 2.53
C THR A 816 -19.01 -3.69 2.57
N HIS A 817 -17.70 -3.40 2.62
CA HIS A 817 -16.66 -4.42 2.61
C HIS A 817 -16.53 -5.09 3.98
N TRP A 818 -16.62 -6.41 4.01
CA TRP A 818 -16.59 -7.21 5.24
C TRP A 818 -15.33 -6.98 6.08
N VAL A 819 -14.15 -7.19 5.49
CA VAL A 819 -12.86 -7.05 6.20
C VAL A 819 -12.66 -5.62 6.74
N GLU A 820 -12.96 -4.59 5.94
CA GLU A 820 -12.88 -3.21 6.40
C GLU A 820 -13.80 -2.96 7.61
N THR A 821 -15.03 -3.49 7.59
CA THR A 821 -15.93 -3.40 8.75
C THR A 821 -15.33 -4.02 10.01
N LEU A 822 -14.74 -5.22 9.91
CA LEU A 822 -14.07 -5.88 11.04
C LEU A 822 -12.90 -5.05 11.56
N VAL A 823 -12.12 -4.43 10.67
CA VAL A 823 -10.98 -3.59 11.06
C VAL A 823 -11.43 -2.36 11.85
N GLY A 824 -12.50 -1.69 11.42
CA GLY A 824 -13.08 -0.59 12.17
C GLY A 824 -13.56 -1.03 13.55
N LEU A 825 -14.29 -2.15 13.61
CA LEU A 825 -14.81 -2.70 14.87
C LEU A 825 -13.67 -3.06 15.83
N GLY A 826 -12.61 -3.73 15.37
CA GLY A 826 -11.46 -4.09 16.21
C GLY A 826 -10.76 -2.87 16.79
N ALA A 827 -10.62 -1.78 16.02
CA ALA A 827 -10.03 -0.53 16.50
C ALA A 827 -10.86 0.15 17.60
N THR A 828 -12.15 -0.19 17.77
CA THR A 828 -12.97 0.33 18.89
C THR A 828 -12.60 -0.26 20.26
N GLY A 829 -11.73 -1.28 20.28
CA GLY A 829 -11.29 -1.96 21.50
C GLY A 829 -12.12 -3.19 21.88
N VAL A 830 -12.96 -3.72 20.98
CA VAL A 830 -13.66 -5.00 21.19
C VAL A 830 -12.67 -6.15 21.16
N GLU A 831 -12.88 -7.14 22.03
CA GLU A 831 -11.95 -8.26 22.19
C GLU A 831 -12.46 -9.56 21.59
N VAL A 832 -13.75 -9.64 21.27
CA VAL A 832 -14.37 -10.76 20.55
C VAL A 832 -15.37 -10.19 19.55
N MET A 833 -15.51 -10.83 18.40
CA MET A 833 -16.56 -10.55 17.42
C MET A 833 -17.42 -11.80 17.24
N LEU A 834 -18.75 -11.65 17.30
CA LEU A 834 -19.70 -12.70 16.99
C LEU A 834 -20.44 -12.31 15.71
N ALA A 835 -20.19 -13.04 14.64
CA ALA A 835 -20.74 -12.82 13.31
C ALA A 835 -21.79 -13.88 12.99
N SER A 836 -22.98 -13.46 12.57
CA SER A 836 -23.90 -14.37 11.86
C SER A 836 -23.46 -14.44 10.40
N VAL A 837 -23.42 -15.63 9.81
CA VAL A 837 -23.15 -15.82 8.38
C VAL A 837 -24.24 -16.63 7.70
N THR A 838 -24.52 -16.26 6.46
CA THR A 838 -25.47 -16.93 5.57
C THR A 838 -24.77 -17.15 4.23
N GLY A 839 -25.00 -18.29 3.56
CA GLY A 839 -24.33 -18.63 2.30
C GLY A 839 -22.98 -19.34 2.49
N HIS A 840 -21.92 -18.63 2.90
CA HIS A 840 -20.59 -19.23 3.09
C HIS A 840 -19.83 -18.58 4.27
N PRO A 841 -18.82 -19.26 4.84
CA PRO A 841 -17.92 -18.67 5.84
C PRO A 841 -17.17 -17.46 5.27
N VAL A 842 -16.94 -16.45 6.11
CA VAL A 842 -16.22 -15.21 5.74
C VAL A 842 -14.85 -15.14 6.42
N ALA A 843 -13.96 -14.25 5.96
CA ALA A 843 -12.65 -14.08 6.57
C ALA A 843 -12.74 -13.59 8.02
N GLY A 844 -11.88 -14.11 8.90
CA GLY A 844 -11.70 -13.61 10.26
C GLY A 844 -10.73 -12.42 10.33
N HIS A 845 -10.46 -11.97 11.55
CA HIS A 845 -9.53 -10.88 11.83
C HIS A 845 -8.24 -11.42 12.47
N PRO A 846 -7.03 -10.95 12.11
CA PRO A 846 -5.76 -11.53 12.58
C PRO A 846 -5.52 -11.35 14.09
N MET A 847 -5.99 -10.25 14.67
CA MET A 847 -5.86 -9.97 16.11
C MET A 847 -7.10 -10.33 16.93
N ILE A 848 -8.29 -9.87 16.55
CA ILE A 848 -9.53 -10.11 17.28
C ILE A 848 -10.16 -11.45 16.86
N PRO A 849 -10.48 -12.37 17.78
CA PRO A 849 -11.19 -13.60 17.45
C PRO A 849 -12.59 -13.31 16.88
N VAL A 850 -12.89 -13.92 15.72
CA VAL A 850 -14.19 -13.81 15.04
C VAL A 850 -14.88 -15.16 15.07
N LEU A 851 -15.93 -15.26 15.89
CA LEU A 851 -16.80 -16.42 16.01
C LEU A 851 -17.93 -16.30 14.98
N GLN A 852 -18.04 -17.28 14.10
CA GLN A 852 -19.09 -17.37 13.09
C GLN A 852 -20.19 -18.32 13.54
N ILE A 853 -21.41 -17.83 13.55
CA ILE A 853 -22.61 -18.61 13.85
C ILE A 853 -23.54 -18.62 12.64
N SER A 854 -24.37 -19.65 12.54
CA SER A 854 -25.43 -19.65 11.55
C SER A 854 -26.70 -20.33 12.05
N THR A 855 -27.81 -19.97 11.41
CA THR A 855 -29.09 -20.68 11.47
C THR A 855 -29.13 -21.76 10.39
N TYR A 856 -30.31 -22.22 9.99
CA TYR A 856 -30.52 -23.29 9.02
C TYR A 856 -30.21 -22.91 7.57
N ASP A 857 -29.80 -21.66 7.33
CA ASP A 857 -29.63 -21.08 6.00
C ASP A 857 -28.20 -21.25 5.45
N LEU A 858 -27.31 -21.89 6.22
CA LEU A 858 -25.97 -22.27 5.76
C LEU A 858 -26.00 -23.63 5.04
N PRO A 859 -25.46 -23.73 3.81
CA PRO A 859 -25.25 -24.99 3.12
C PRO A 859 -24.53 -26.02 3.99
N LEU A 860 -25.00 -27.27 3.95
CA LEU A 860 -24.48 -28.38 4.77
C LEU A 860 -22.95 -28.55 4.66
N ALA A 861 -22.39 -28.23 3.49
CA ALA A 861 -20.96 -28.35 3.24
C ALA A 861 -20.10 -27.46 4.15
N TYR A 862 -20.62 -26.31 4.59
CA TYR A 862 -19.91 -25.34 5.42
C TYR A 862 -20.14 -25.52 6.93
N HIS A 863 -20.93 -26.51 7.35
CA HIS A 863 -21.27 -26.69 8.78
C HIS A 863 -20.04 -26.91 9.68
N ASN A 864 -18.95 -27.45 9.13
CA ASN A 864 -17.70 -27.66 9.86
C ASN A 864 -16.76 -26.44 9.88
N ASP A 865 -17.07 -25.42 9.06
CA ASP A 865 -16.24 -24.23 8.87
C ASP A 865 -16.75 -23.02 9.67
N VAL A 866 -17.88 -23.17 10.37
CA VAL A 866 -18.41 -22.19 11.32
C VAL A 866 -18.32 -22.72 12.75
N ASP A 867 -18.37 -21.81 13.72
CA ASP A 867 -18.13 -22.13 15.13
C ASP A 867 -19.37 -22.72 15.82
N LEU A 868 -20.57 -22.33 15.38
CA LEU A 868 -21.83 -22.85 15.94
C LEU A 868 -22.99 -22.78 14.94
N ILE A 869 -23.64 -23.92 14.73
CA ILE A 869 -24.95 -24.01 14.07
C ILE A 869 -26.04 -24.03 15.15
N LEU A 870 -26.94 -23.06 15.13
CA LEU A 870 -27.98 -22.94 16.16
C LEU A 870 -29.12 -23.97 15.94
N PRO A 871 -29.56 -24.69 16.99
CA PRO A 871 -30.61 -25.72 16.91
C PRO A 871 -31.98 -25.12 16.55
N HIS A 872 -32.95 -25.90 16.02
CA HIS A 872 -34.22 -25.37 15.50
C HIS A 872 -35.05 -24.71 16.62
N ASP A 873 -34.89 -25.21 17.83
CA ASP A 873 -35.46 -24.62 19.04
C ASP A 873 -34.57 -23.48 19.53
N SER A 874 -35.13 -22.27 19.60
CA SER A 874 -34.45 -21.06 20.06
C SER A 874 -34.23 -20.98 21.56
N VAL A 875 -34.82 -21.91 22.33
CA VAL A 875 -34.59 -22.01 23.78
C VAL A 875 -33.11 -22.23 24.08
N GLY A 876 -32.52 -21.28 24.80
CA GLY A 876 -31.14 -21.36 25.28
C GLY A 876 -30.08 -20.88 24.28
N TRP A 877 -30.44 -20.36 23.10
CA TRP A 877 -29.46 -19.82 22.14
C TRP A 877 -28.56 -18.75 22.78
N THR A 878 -29.11 -17.79 23.52
CA THR A 878 -28.33 -16.77 24.24
C THR A 878 -27.24 -17.39 25.13
N ASP A 879 -27.56 -18.47 25.86
CA ASP A 879 -26.63 -19.12 26.77
C ASP A 879 -25.54 -19.89 25.99
N GLN A 880 -25.90 -20.51 24.86
CA GLN A 880 -24.91 -21.15 23.97
C GLN A 880 -23.93 -20.13 23.38
N LEU A 881 -24.43 -18.97 22.93
CA LEU A 881 -23.60 -17.89 22.40
C LEU A 881 -22.64 -17.35 23.46
N LEU A 882 -23.14 -17.08 24.68
CA LEU A 882 -22.31 -16.61 25.79
C LEU A 882 -21.28 -17.67 26.22
N ASN A 883 -21.65 -18.95 26.25
CA ASN A 883 -20.71 -20.03 26.56
C ASN A 883 -19.58 -20.11 25.53
N LEU A 884 -19.87 -20.00 24.24
CA LEU A 884 -18.85 -19.97 23.19
C LEU A 884 -17.90 -18.77 23.33
N ILE A 885 -18.45 -17.58 23.62
CA ILE A 885 -17.67 -16.36 23.88
C ILE A 885 -16.77 -16.55 25.11
N CYS A 886 -17.33 -17.07 26.21
CA CYS A 886 -16.59 -17.36 27.43
C CYS A 886 -15.47 -18.38 27.18
N GLN A 887 -15.75 -19.50 26.49
CA GLN A 887 -14.75 -20.52 26.13
C GLN A 887 -13.62 -19.94 25.30
N THR A 888 -13.94 -19.03 24.37
CA THR A 888 -12.93 -18.31 23.59
C THR A 888 -12.06 -17.41 24.48
N ALA A 889 -12.65 -16.68 25.42
CA ALA A 889 -11.90 -15.88 26.41
C ALA A 889 -11.08 -16.74 27.38
N PHE A 890 -11.55 -17.94 27.72
CA PHE A 890 -10.78 -18.95 28.47
C PHE A 890 -9.67 -19.60 27.63
N GLN A 891 -9.63 -19.35 26.31
CA GLN A 891 -8.76 -20.02 25.34
C GLN A 891 -8.91 -21.55 25.37
N THR A 892 -10.10 -22.05 25.72
CA THR A 892 -10.48 -23.46 25.61
C THR A 892 -11.15 -23.78 24.27
N TYR A 893 -11.46 -22.74 23.48
CA TYR A 893 -11.97 -22.83 22.13
C TYR A 893 -11.19 -21.90 21.20
N THR A 894 -10.87 -22.39 20.00
CA THR A 894 -10.21 -21.61 18.94
C THR A 894 -11.18 -21.37 17.80
N PRO A 895 -11.46 -20.11 17.41
CA PRO A 895 -12.32 -19.82 16.27
C PRO A 895 -11.87 -20.51 14.98
N LYS A 896 -12.83 -21.01 14.19
CA LYS A 896 -12.58 -21.73 12.93
C LYS A 896 -11.74 -20.94 11.94
N THR A 897 -11.99 -19.63 11.83
CA THR A 897 -11.23 -18.72 10.96
C THR A 897 -9.75 -18.68 11.30
N ILE A 898 -9.40 -18.73 12.59
CA ILE A 898 -8.02 -18.74 13.07
C ILE A 898 -7.36 -20.10 12.78
N ASP A 899 -8.07 -21.20 13.06
CA ASP A 899 -7.58 -22.56 12.81
C ASP A 899 -7.30 -22.82 11.31
N GLN A 900 -8.21 -22.37 10.45
CA GLN A 900 -8.08 -22.47 8.99
C GLN A 900 -7.04 -21.49 8.42
N GLY A 901 -6.71 -20.42 9.15
CA GLY A 901 -5.89 -19.32 8.66
C GLY A 901 -6.61 -18.44 7.61
N ASN A 902 -7.94 -18.49 7.55
CA ASN A 902 -8.76 -17.64 6.69
C ASN A 902 -8.92 -16.26 7.35
N LEU A 903 -7.84 -15.48 7.36
CA LEU A 903 -7.74 -14.20 8.06
C LEU A 903 -7.32 -13.11 7.07
N ASP A 904 -7.88 -11.90 7.24
CA ASP A 904 -7.45 -10.75 6.47
C ASP A 904 -7.56 -9.44 7.25
N PHE A 905 -6.87 -8.40 6.78
CA PHE A 905 -6.88 -7.08 7.40
C PHE A 905 -6.77 -6.02 6.31
N GLN A 906 -7.71 -5.10 6.28
CA GLN A 906 -7.71 -3.99 5.33
C GLN A 906 -8.36 -2.76 5.95
N ILE A 907 -7.70 -1.62 5.81
CA ILE A 907 -8.22 -0.33 6.27
C ILE A 907 -9.05 0.30 5.15
N THR A 908 -10.22 0.84 5.50
CA THR A 908 -11.04 1.61 4.56
C THR A 908 -10.41 2.96 4.25
N ARG A 909 -10.59 3.45 3.02
CA ARG A 909 -10.21 4.82 2.64
C ARG A 909 -11.30 5.85 2.92
N GLY A 910 -12.48 5.41 3.37
CA GLY A 910 -13.61 6.30 3.58
C GLY A 910 -14.23 6.83 2.29
N PHE A 911 -15.24 7.70 2.42
CA PHE A 911 -15.91 8.30 1.25
C PHE A 911 -15.03 9.28 0.45
N LEU A 912 -14.05 9.91 1.11
CA LEU A 912 -13.12 10.88 0.51
C LEU A 912 -11.76 10.24 0.15
N GLY A 913 -11.69 8.92 0.21
CA GLY A 913 -10.52 8.12 -0.12
C GLY A 913 -10.31 7.96 -1.63
N VAL A 914 -9.16 8.37 -2.15
CA VAL A 914 -8.76 8.12 -3.55
C VAL A 914 -7.25 7.92 -3.63
N SER A 915 -6.80 7.06 -4.54
CA SER A 915 -5.37 6.89 -4.82
C SER A 915 -4.83 8.12 -5.52
N MET A 916 -3.66 8.58 -5.08
CA MET A 916 -2.90 9.64 -5.75
C MET A 916 -1.50 9.15 -6.00
#